data_AF-A0A094H4Z9-F1
#
_entry.id   AF-A0A094H4Z9-F1
#
_cell.length_a   1.000
_cell.length_b   1.000
_cell.length_c   1.000
_cell.angle_alpha   90.00
_cell.angle_beta   90.00
_cell.angle_gamma   90.00
#
_symmetry.space_group_name_H-M   'P 1'
#
loop_
_entity.id
_entity.type
_entity.pdbx_description
1 polymer ?
#
loop_
_entity_poly.entity_id
_entity_poly.type
_entity_poly.pdbx_seq_one_letter_code
_entity_poly.pdbx_strand_id
1 'polypeptide(L)'
;MRLSIFLNFPFFLAVLGAPDVHATKAPTAKTKNGTYVGLAVPQLSQDIFRGIPFARAPRFELAQSLNSSWSGTHEAVEPGLTCSGYGTNNLLGLEVGEDCLNLNVVRPSGTKSKAKLPVLVWIYGGGFRQGSINDREFNTSYMVETSVQIGKPVIIVSINYRLSAFGFLFSKEVQSQGATNLGIRDQWKALEWINENIGGFGGDPKQVTVWGESAGAFSTGWLTVAYGGRNSNLFQRAIMVSGSSFGIGSGNPVTAQSTYNALTNDTGCNQAIDSLQCLRELPFETLNKTITDLPAGLATFLPTLDGDIIRNSPSFAYAQNPPLIAPVDIITGCNTDEGMSEALGAQTPFNTSAEVENYLTAGLGVDTTVANEILALYPEDGQYPPYSQPMSLDWPALTAALGIQSGTQTRRVYGIINDFAMMAGRRLTAASWTPLTGKKAYSFRWDVDPSRIPLVYTPGLGVGFAEHGAELSFEFRLPYVSGSPYPPIPDVPAMRNVSYAMQAHFVAFAATGDPNAHHVEWIPKWPVYAGNRHIIIVGAGPFISRSLSHYLASQNWRIVLVSRTEQKLQAYAAETAKLYPSAPPVLTRQADASDPSSLLSALDWAASQLDGKVDVLCYNAAVVGATDLMSLTPEVLTSDFKIATVGLLVAGQWFPKHANKDHIPAGEYPLLLVTGGVLDKNPMPSYSSLSAAKSASQNLTDQFSQVLTSGHNILVGQPLVVQPIIPKEGGGWLTKSDPEVIVKEIFQPFLEARETIGVDGEGIKGWIRDRVW
;
A
#
# COMPACT_ATOMS: atom_id res chain seq x y z
N MET A 1 41.76 58.70 3.51
CA MET A 1 41.36 60.13 3.53
C MET A 1 40.45 60.41 2.35
N ARG A 2 39.38 61.18 2.59
CA ARG A 2 38.35 61.71 1.66
C ARG A 2 37.05 60.91 1.49
N LEU A 3 36.14 61.25 2.40
CA LEU A 3 34.70 61.43 2.22
C LEU A 3 34.34 62.00 0.83
N SER A 4 33.19 61.60 0.28
CA SER A 4 32.33 62.49 -0.50
C SER A 4 30.86 62.10 -0.34
N ILE A 5 30.12 63.10 0.12
CA ILE A 5 28.67 63.16 0.36
C ILE A 5 27.96 63.29 -0.99
N PHE A 6 26.83 62.62 -1.19
CA PHE A 6 25.89 62.96 -2.27
C PHE A 6 24.50 63.23 -1.71
N LEU A 7 24.01 64.42 -2.04
CA LEU A 7 22.71 64.99 -1.72
C LEU A 7 21.58 64.37 -2.56
N ASN A 8 20.40 64.34 -1.94
CA ASN A 8 19.09 64.01 -2.50
C ASN A 8 18.70 64.86 -3.72
N PHE A 9 18.11 64.22 -4.72
CA PHE A 9 17.17 64.82 -5.68
C PHE A 9 15.86 64.00 -5.67
N PRO A 10 14.68 64.64 -5.58
CA PRO A 10 13.41 63.94 -5.54
C PRO A 10 12.96 63.59 -6.96
N PHE A 11 12.83 62.30 -7.28
CA PHE A 11 12.15 61.86 -8.50
C PHE A 11 10.67 61.63 -8.17
N PHE A 12 9.80 62.45 -8.75
CA PHE A 12 8.36 62.24 -8.82
C PHE A 12 8.09 60.91 -9.54
N LEU A 13 7.62 59.88 -8.83
CA LEU A 13 6.95 58.75 -9.46
C LEU A 13 5.46 59.07 -9.58
N ALA A 14 4.97 59.08 -10.81
CA ALA A 14 3.55 59.14 -11.12
C ALA A 14 2.84 57.93 -10.48
N VAL A 15 1.82 58.20 -9.68
CA VAL A 15 0.86 57.19 -9.21
C VAL A 15 0.03 56.77 -10.42
N LEU A 16 0.49 55.73 -11.12
CA LEU A 16 -0.38 54.93 -11.98
C LEU A 16 -1.30 54.14 -11.03
N GLY A 17 -2.60 54.43 -11.10
CA GLY A 17 -3.62 53.76 -10.30
C GLY A 17 -3.44 52.24 -10.36
N ALA A 18 -3.30 51.63 -9.18
CA ALA A 18 -3.39 50.19 -9.06
C ALA A 18 -4.73 49.76 -9.69
N PRO A 19 -4.75 48.70 -10.52
CA PRO A 19 -6.02 48.14 -10.95
C PRO A 19 -6.81 47.77 -9.70
N ASP A 20 -8.09 48.16 -9.65
CA ASP A 20 -9.04 47.71 -8.62
C ASP A 20 -8.91 46.20 -8.49
N VAL A 21 -8.21 45.77 -7.43
CA VAL A 21 -8.26 44.40 -6.94
C VAL A 21 -9.73 44.23 -6.55
N HIS A 22 -10.50 43.61 -7.45
CA HIS A 22 -11.85 43.18 -7.13
C HIS A 22 -11.76 42.48 -5.79
N ALA A 23 -12.36 43.08 -4.76
CA ALA A 23 -12.40 42.49 -3.44
C ALA A 23 -13.06 41.12 -3.58
N THR A 24 -12.24 40.07 -3.64
CA THR A 24 -12.72 38.69 -3.77
C THR A 24 -13.49 38.42 -2.51
N LYS A 25 -14.83 38.36 -2.63
CA LYS A 25 -15.73 38.08 -1.51
C LYS A 25 -15.24 36.83 -0.80
N ALA A 26 -14.98 36.94 0.50
CA ALA A 26 -14.46 35.84 1.30
C ALA A 26 -15.34 34.58 1.13
N PRO A 27 -14.74 33.39 0.93
CA PRO A 27 -15.49 32.18 0.69
C PRO A 27 -16.31 31.80 1.92
N THR A 28 -17.55 31.36 1.71
CA THR A 28 -18.46 30.97 2.79
C THR A 28 -18.92 29.53 2.66
N ALA A 29 -19.17 28.86 3.79
CA ALA A 29 -19.76 27.53 3.84
C ALA A 29 -20.84 27.47 4.93
N LYS A 30 -22.04 27.01 4.59
CA LYS A 30 -23.17 26.90 5.52
C LYS A 30 -23.26 25.47 6.07
N THR A 31 -23.05 25.31 7.37
CA THR A 31 -23.22 24.06 8.11
C THR A 31 -24.60 24.03 8.79
N LYS A 32 -24.89 22.95 9.52
CA LYS A 32 -26.12 22.84 10.31
C LYS A 32 -26.22 23.93 11.38
N ASN A 33 -25.10 24.23 12.04
CA ASN A 33 -25.05 25.14 13.19
C ASN A 33 -24.92 26.62 12.79
N GLY A 34 -24.34 26.93 11.62
CA GLY A 34 -24.17 28.32 11.19
C GLY A 34 -23.37 28.46 9.89
N THR A 35 -22.87 29.66 9.61
CA THR A 35 -22.07 29.92 8.40
C THR A 35 -20.63 30.24 8.78
N TYR A 36 -19.68 29.54 8.17
CA TYR A 36 -18.26 29.83 8.28
C TYR A 36 -17.77 30.70 7.12
N VAL A 37 -16.81 31.58 7.40
CA VAL A 37 -16.10 32.42 6.42
C VAL A 37 -14.64 32.01 6.43
N GLY A 38 -14.12 31.58 5.29
CA GLY A 38 -12.74 31.14 5.11
C GLY A 38 -11.86 32.17 4.41
N LEU A 39 -10.66 31.74 4.05
CA LEU A 39 -9.65 32.50 3.31
C LEU A 39 -9.65 32.08 1.84
N ALA A 40 -9.67 33.04 0.92
CA ALA A 40 -9.36 32.77 -0.49
C ALA A 40 -7.83 32.78 -0.69
N VAL A 41 -7.32 31.81 -1.45
CA VAL A 41 -5.91 31.69 -1.84
C VAL A 41 -5.83 31.74 -3.37
N PRO A 42 -5.86 32.94 -3.98
CA PRO A 42 -5.91 33.09 -5.44
C PRO A 42 -4.72 32.45 -6.15
N GLN A 43 -3.55 32.41 -5.51
CA GLN A 43 -2.31 31.87 -6.07
C GLN A 43 -2.43 30.36 -6.40
N LEU A 44 -3.25 29.64 -5.63
CA LEU A 44 -3.52 28.21 -5.83
C LEU A 44 -4.93 27.96 -6.36
N SER A 45 -5.73 29.01 -6.59
CA SER A 45 -7.16 28.92 -6.92
C SER A 45 -7.93 28.04 -5.92
N GLN A 46 -7.75 28.30 -4.62
CA GLN A 46 -8.34 27.51 -3.53
C GLN A 46 -9.03 28.37 -2.47
N ASP A 47 -9.97 27.76 -1.75
CA ASP A 47 -10.56 28.29 -0.52
C ASP A 47 -10.13 27.42 0.66
N ILE A 48 -9.73 28.05 1.77
CA ILE A 48 -9.28 27.36 2.99
C ILE A 48 -10.14 27.80 4.18
N PHE A 49 -10.59 26.83 4.99
CA PHE A 49 -11.26 27.05 6.26
C PHE A 49 -10.46 26.34 7.36
N ARG A 50 -10.15 27.03 8.45
CA ARG A 50 -9.26 26.54 9.51
C ARG A 50 -9.94 26.59 10.88
N GLY A 51 -9.56 25.66 11.74
CA GLY A 51 -9.96 25.66 13.15
C GLY A 51 -11.46 25.46 13.38
N ILE A 52 -12.18 24.79 12.46
CA ILE A 52 -13.62 24.56 12.61
C ILE A 52 -13.84 23.53 13.72
N PRO A 53 -14.54 23.84 14.82
CA PRO A 53 -14.85 22.85 15.83
C PRO A 53 -15.84 21.82 15.27
N PHE A 54 -15.53 20.53 15.42
CA PHE A 54 -16.43 19.45 15.04
C PHE A 54 -17.15 18.82 16.24
N ALA A 55 -16.59 18.96 17.44
CA ALA A 55 -17.15 18.47 18.68
C ALA A 55 -16.61 19.26 19.88
N ARG A 56 -17.20 19.01 21.06
CA ARG A 56 -16.62 19.38 22.36
C ARG A 56 -16.50 18.13 23.22
N ALA A 57 -15.43 18.00 23.97
CA ALA A 57 -15.23 16.85 24.85
C ALA A 57 -14.72 17.32 26.22
N PRO A 58 -15.41 16.97 27.31
CA PRO A 58 -14.79 16.99 28.63
C PRO A 58 -13.62 16.01 28.70
N ARG A 59 -12.73 16.23 29.68
CA ARG A 59 -11.56 15.38 29.89
C ARG A 59 -11.99 13.94 30.22
N PHE A 60 -11.38 12.98 29.55
CA PHE A 60 -11.68 11.55 29.70
C PHE A 60 -13.17 11.20 29.52
N GLU A 61 -13.84 11.88 28.59
CA GLU A 61 -15.22 11.62 28.21
C GLU A 61 -15.38 11.59 26.68
N LEU A 62 -16.49 11.03 26.22
CA LEU A 62 -16.85 10.98 24.81
C LEU A 62 -17.07 12.38 24.24
N ALA A 63 -16.62 12.59 23.00
CA ALA A 63 -16.89 13.82 22.27
C ALA A 63 -18.39 13.98 21.98
N GLN A 64 -18.90 15.18 22.24
CA GLN A 64 -20.30 15.56 22.04
C GLN A 64 -20.44 16.44 20.81
N SER A 65 -21.48 16.17 20.01
CA SER A 65 -21.81 17.00 18.85
C SER A 65 -22.17 18.43 19.27
N LEU A 66 -21.87 19.39 18.40
CA LEU A 66 -22.26 20.79 18.62
C LEU A 66 -23.77 20.94 18.49
N ASN A 67 -24.46 21.21 19.60
CA ASN A 67 -25.92 21.30 19.63
C ASN A 67 -26.45 22.74 19.56
N SER A 68 -25.58 23.74 19.64
CA SER A 68 -25.94 25.16 19.51
C SER A 68 -25.82 25.64 18.07
N SER A 69 -26.74 26.50 17.64
CA SER A 69 -26.64 27.21 16.36
C SER A 69 -26.42 28.69 16.62
N TRP A 70 -25.79 29.40 15.69
CA TRP A 70 -25.57 30.84 15.76
C TRP A 70 -26.11 31.55 14.51
N SER A 71 -26.44 32.83 14.68
CA SER A 71 -26.82 33.72 13.57
C SER A 71 -25.59 34.47 13.05
N GLY A 72 -25.59 34.83 11.77
CA GLY A 72 -24.46 35.50 11.13
C GLY A 72 -23.34 34.54 10.70
N THR A 73 -22.10 35.05 10.71
CA THR A 73 -20.92 34.34 10.22
C THR A 73 -19.88 34.17 11.32
N HIS A 74 -19.18 33.05 11.32
CA HIS A 74 -18.01 32.78 12.16
C HIS A 74 -16.78 32.68 11.26
N GLU A 75 -15.71 33.39 11.59
CA GLU A 75 -14.44 33.27 10.87
C GLU A 75 -13.78 31.92 11.14
N ALA A 76 -13.29 31.29 10.08
CA ALA A 76 -12.55 30.04 10.09
C ALA A 76 -11.25 30.26 9.30
N VAL A 77 -10.45 31.24 9.75
CA VAL A 77 -9.19 31.64 9.09
C VAL A 77 -7.97 31.36 9.96
N GLU A 78 -8.17 31.33 11.28
CA GLU A 78 -7.14 31.01 12.25
C GLU A 78 -7.04 29.50 12.51
N PRO A 79 -5.84 28.98 12.81
CA PRO A 79 -5.70 27.60 13.28
C PRO A 79 -6.46 27.40 14.59
N GLY A 80 -7.07 26.22 14.75
CA GLY A 80 -7.54 25.76 16.06
C GLY A 80 -6.40 25.18 16.90
N LEU A 81 -6.67 24.86 18.16
CA LEU A 81 -5.67 24.28 19.07
C LEU A 81 -5.22 22.88 18.62
N THR A 82 -3.96 22.54 18.87
CA THR A 82 -3.41 21.19 18.74
C THR A 82 -3.76 20.37 19.98
N CYS A 83 -4.06 19.07 19.81
CA CYS A 83 -4.34 18.20 20.95
C CYS A 83 -3.07 17.91 21.78
N SER A 84 -3.24 17.83 23.10
CA SER A 84 -2.11 17.63 24.01
C SER A 84 -1.46 16.26 23.87
N GLY A 85 -0.13 16.27 23.87
CA GLY A 85 0.72 15.13 23.56
C GLY A 85 2.18 15.41 23.91
N TYR A 86 3.08 14.53 23.50
CA TYR A 86 4.52 14.67 23.70
C TYR A 86 5.31 14.21 22.48
N GLY A 87 6.42 14.90 22.21
CA GLY A 87 7.30 14.65 21.07
C GLY A 87 7.44 15.87 20.14
N THR A 88 7.48 15.67 18.82
CA THR A 88 7.85 16.71 17.83
C THR A 88 6.94 17.93 17.83
N ASN A 89 5.65 17.79 18.19
CA ASN A 89 4.74 18.92 18.36
C ASN A 89 5.26 19.97 19.35
N ASN A 90 5.95 19.53 20.42
CA ASN A 90 6.52 20.42 21.44
C ASN A 90 7.74 21.19 20.90
N LEU A 91 8.36 20.69 19.82
CA LEU A 91 9.50 21.31 19.16
C LEU A 91 9.07 22.35 18.10
N LEU A 92 7.84 22.23 17.57
CA LEU A 92 7.29 23.13 16.55
C LEU A 92 6.61 24.38 17.14
N GLY A 93 6.50 24.49 18.46
CA GLY A 93 5.91 25.65 19.14
C GLY A 93 4.42 25.86 18.81
N LEU A 94 3.71 24.80 18.45
CA LEU A 94 2.28 24.85 18.18
C LEU A 94 1.49 25.09 19.48
N GLU A 95 0.42 25.87 19.41
CA GLU A 95 -0.46 26.09 20.56
C GLU A 95 -1.25 24.81 20.85
N VAL A 96 -1.19 24.35 22.11
CA VAL A 96 -1.76 23.09 22.58
C VAL A 96 -2.87 23.38 23.60
N GLY A 97 -3.93 22.60 23.58
CA GLY A 97 -4.95 22.63 24.62
C GLY A 97 -5.95 21.48 24.55
N GLU A 98 -6.90 21.47 25.49
CA GLU A 98 -7.93 20.42 25.56
C GLU A 98 -9.10 20.66 24.60
N ASP A 99 -9.40 21.91 24.25
CA ASP A 99 -10.41 22.26 23.24
C ASP A 99 -9.84 22.14 21.81
N CYS A 100 -9.33 20.95 21.49
CA CYS A 100 -8.56 20.67 20.28
C CYS A 100 -9.34 19.92 19.19
N LEU A 101 -10.62 19.61 19.41
CA LEU A 101 -11.46 18.86 18.46
C LEU A 101 -11.96 19.75 17.32
N ASN A 102 -11.01 20.14 16.46
CA ASN A 102 -11.22 20.98 15.30
C ASN A 102 -10.68 20.33 14.00
N LEU A 103 -11.11 20.87 12.87
CA LEU A 103 -10.72 20.42 11.54
C LEU A 103 -10.46 21.59 10.59
N ASN A 104 -9.69 21.31 9.54
CA ASN A 104 -9.42 22.23 8.43
C ASN A 104 -10.06 21.68 7.14
N VAL A 105 -10.53 22.56 6.26
CA VAL A 105 -11.11 22.20 4.96
C VAL A 105 -10.41 22.99 3.85
N VAL A 106 -9.89 22.29 2.84
CA VAL A 106 -9.32 22.89 1.62
C VAL A 106 -10.13 22.44 0.42
N ARG A 107 -10.52 23.37 -0.45
CA ARG A 107 -11.29 23.07 -1.67
C ARG A 107 -10.88 23.97 -2.84
N PRO A 108 -11.19 23.59 -4.09
CA PRO A 108 -11.03 24.49 -5.24
C PRO A 108 -11.87 25.76 -5.09
N SER A 109 -11.33 26.91 -5.51
CA SER A 109 -12.04 28.17 -5.48
C SER A 109 -13.30 28.13 -6.34
N GLY A 110 -14.34 28.83 -5.88
CA GLY A 110 -15.62 28.90 -6.58
C GLY A 110 -16.51 27.66 -6.42
N THR A 111 -16.05 26.63 -5.69
CA THR A 111 -16.85 25.45 -5.31
C THR A 111 -18.17 25.89 -4.69
N LYS A 112 -19.28 25.45 -5.27
CA LYS A 112 -20.62 25.78 -4.80
C LYS A 112 -21.07 24.80 -3.72
N SER A 113 -21.94 25.26 -2.83
CA SER A 113 -22.64 24.35 -1.92
C SER A 113 -23.36 23.26 -2.74
N LYS A 114 -23.30 22.02 -2.26
CA LYS A 114 -23.86 20.83 -2.94
C LYS A 114 -23.26 20.52 -4.33
N ALA A 115 -22.03 20.95 -4.62
CA ALA A 115 -21.30 20.53 -5.82
C ALA A 115 -21.06 19.01 -5.88
N LYS A 116 -21.12 18.31 -4.73
CA LYS A 116 -20.90 16.88 -4.56
C LYS A 116 -19.50 16.42 -4.99
N LEU A 117 -18.49 17.17 -4.58
CA LEU A 117 -17.10 16.75 -4.78
C LEU A 117 -16.74 15.60 -3.83
N PRO A 118 -15.92 14.62 -4.26
CA PRO A 118 -15.36 13.62 -3.36
C PRO A 118 -14.57 14.28 -2.22
N VAL A 119 -14.56 13.62 -1.05
CA VAL A 119 -13.94 14.14 0.17
C VAL A 119 -12.82 13.19 0.61
N LEU A 120 -11.59 13.68 0.71
CA LEU A 120 -10.50 12.96 1.38
C LEU A 120 -10.37 13.49 2.80
N VAL A 121 -10.28 12.57 3.76
CA VAL A 121 -10.15 12.90 5.18
C VAL A 121 -8.78 12.46 5.65
N TRP A 122 -7.90 13.42 5.92
CA TRP A 122 -6.55 13.19 6.41
C TRP A 122 -6.54 12.98 7.93
N ILE A 123 -5.96 11.85 8.36
CA ILE A 123 -5.70 11.50 9.75
C ILE A 123 -4.18 11.39 9.91
N TYR A 124 -3.58 12.34 10.63
CA TYR A 124 -2.12 12.38 10.81
C TYR A 124 -1.59 11.21 11.64
N GLY A 125 -0.32 10.88 11.43
CA GLY A 125 0.47 9.95 12.24
C GLY A 125 1.06 10.60 13.51
N GLY A 126 1.94 9.87 14.19
CA GLY A 126 2.58 10.36 15.43
C GLY A 126 2.48 9.41 16.62
N GLY A 127 2.39 8.09 16.37
CA GLY A 127 2.41 7.06 17.41
C GLY A 127 1.37 7.25 18.52
N PHE A 128 0.22 7.87 18.19
CA PHE A 128 -0.87 8.21 19.12
C PHE A 128 -0.51 9.18 20.25
N ARG A 129 0.68 9.79 20.21
CA ARG A 129 1.19 10.71 21.25
C ARG A 129 1.50 12.12 20.75
N GLN A 130 1.67 12.32 19.45
CA GLN A 130 1.95 13.59 18.78
C GLN A 130 1.22 13.68 17.43
N GLY A 131 1.43 14.77 16.69
CA GLY A 131 0.78 15.08 15.41
C GLY A 131 -0.21 16.25 15.52
N SER A 132 -0.40 16.98 14.43
CA SER A 132 -1.31 18.14 14.37
C SER A 132 -1.77 18.41 12.93
N ILE A 133 -3.00 18.89 12.76
CA ILE A 133 -3.46 19.45 11.48
C ILE A 133 -2.88 20.84 11.16
N ASN A 134 -2.18 21.44 12.12
CA ASN A 134 -1.46 22.70 11.95
C ASN A 134 0.00 22.48 11.54
N ASP A 135 0.42 21.22 11.40
CA ASP A 135 1.72 20.91 10.85
C ASP A 135 1.81 21.44 9.41
N ARG A 136 2.88 22.19 9.14
CA ARG A 136 3.10 22.83 7.83
C ARG A 136 3.50 21.81 6.77
N GLU A 137 3.93 20.63 7.20
CA GLU A 137 4.30 19.52 6.33
C GLU A 137 3.07 18.93 5.67
N PHE A 138 1.97 18.78 6.40
CA PHE A 138 0.74 18.18 5.87
C PHE A 138 -0.13 19.19 5.11
N ASN A 139 0.49 20.01 4.25
CA ASN A 139 -0.20 20.98 3.42
C ASN A 139 -0.93 20.30 2.26
N THR A 140 -2.25 20.17 2.40
CA THR A 140 -3.13 19.49 1.44
C THR A 140 -3.40 20.29 0.16
N SER A 141 -2.97 21.55 0.08
CA SER A 141 -3.24 22.44 -1.06
C SER A 141 -2.67 21.89 -2.38
N TYR A 142 -1.50 21.25 -2.34
CA TYR A 142 -0.89 20.67 -3.56
C TYR A 142 -1.67 19.46 -4.08
N MET A 143 -2.26 18.65 -3.20
CA MET A 143 -3.10 17.54 -3.64
C MET A 143 -4.44 18.03 -4.20
N VAL A 144 -5.01 19.11 -3.65
CA VAL A 144 -6.18 19.78 -4.26
C VAL A 144 -5.84 20.35 -5.63
N GLU A 145 -4.66 20.96 -5.81
CA GLU A 145 -4.16 21.41 -7.12
C GLU A 145 -4.09 20.24 -8.12
N THR A 146 -3.41 19.14 -7.75
CA THR A 146 -3.33 17.93 -8.58
C THR A 146 -4.71 17.41 -8.97
N SER A 147 -5.68 17.46 -8.04
CA SER A 147 -7.04 17.01 -8.31
C SER A 147 -7.77 17.79 -9.40
N VAL A 148 -7.55 19.11 -9.45
CA VAL A 148 -8.08 19.97 -10.50
C VAL A 148 -7.39 19.67 -11.82
N GLN A 149 -6.06 19.47 -11.81
CA GLN A 149 -5.27 19.19 -13.01
C GLN A 149 -5.68 17.89 -13.71
N ILE A 150 -6.02 16.84 -12.95
CA ILE A 150 -6.49 15.55 -13.51
C ILE A 150 -8.01 15.52 -13.79
N GLY A 151 -8.71 16.65 -13.62
CA GLY A 151 -10.15 16.74 -13.87
C GLY A 151 -11.02 15.97 -12.85
N LYS A 152 -10.51 15.71 -11.65
CA LYS A 152 -11.19 15.03 -10.54
C LYS A 152 -11.13 15.89 -9.27
N PRO A 153 -11.72 17.10 -9.25
CA PRO A 153 -11.60 18.01 -8.12
C PRO A 153 -12.12 17.39 -6.82
N VAL A 154 -11.35 17.49 -5.75
CA VAL A 154 -11.71 16.96 -4.41
C VAL A 154 -11.70 18.06 -3.35
N ILE A 155 -12.38 17.79 -2.24
CA ILE A 155 -12.24 18.53 -0.98
C ILE A 155 -11.38 17.70 -0.04
N ILE A 156 -10.42 18.32 0.63
CA ILE A 156 -9.61 17.64 1.65
C ILE A 156 -9.95 18.22 3.02
N VAL A 157 -10.20 17.33 3.98
CA VAL A 157 -10.50 17.65 5.37
C VAL A 157 -9.43 17.04 6.26
N SER A 158 -8.72 17.85 7.05
CA SER A 158 -7.74 17.36 8.03
C SER A 158 -8.35 17.45 9.43
N ILE A 159 -8.29 16.39 10.22
CA ILE A 159 -8.94 16.32 11.54
C ILE A 159 -7.93 16.18 12.68
N ASN A 160 -8.14 16.91 13.78
CA ASN A 160 -7.49 16.62 15.06
C ASN A 160 -8.22 15.49 15.80
N TYR A 161 -7.46 14.76 16.61
CA TYR A 161 -7.98 13.78 17.55
C TYR A 161 -7.12 13.78 18.83
N ARG A 162 -7.72 13.45 19.99
CA ARG A 162 -6.98 13.44 21.25
C ARG A 162 -5.85 12.42 21.22
N LEU A 163 -4.72 12.78 21.82
CA LEU A 163 -3.47 12.02 21.85
C LEU A 163 -3.10 11.63 23.28
N SER A 164 -2.08 10.79 23.44
CA SER A 164 -1.50 10.42 24.74
C SER A 164 -2.58 9.89 25.70
N ALA A 165 -2.44 10.12 27.01
CA ALA A 165 -3.46 9.78 27.99
C ALA A 165 -4.82 10.45 27.69
N PHE A 166 -4.84 11.68 27.16
CA PHE A 166 -6.09 12.39 26.85
C PHE A 166 -6.96 11.65 25.82
N GLY A 167 -6.33 10.91 24.89
CA GLY A 167 -7.01 10.13 23.86
C GLY A 167 -7.05 8.63 24.10
N PHE A 168 -6.07 8.07 24.81
CA PHE A 168 -5.80 6.63 24.84
C PHE A 168 -5.47 6.11 26.25
N LEU A 169 -5.84 6.84 27.31
CA LEU A 169 -5.85 6.27 28.66
C LEU A 169 -6.82 5.08 28.70
N PHE A 170 -6.36 3.96 29.23
CA PHE A 170 -7.17 2.75 29.34
C PHE A 170 -6.93 2.07 30.69
N SER A 171 -8.02 1.71 31.34
CA SER A 171 -8.04 1.00 32.62
C SER A 171 -9.44 0.42 32.86
N LYS A 172 -9.62 -0.38 33.90
CA LYS A 172 -10.95 -0.85 34.32
C LYS A 172 -11.86 0.32 34.72
N GLU A 173 -11.31 1.34 35.37
CA GLU A 173 -12.02 2.56 35.76
C GLU A 173 -12.53 3.31 34.51
N VAL A 174 -11.66 3.54 33.53
CA VAL A 174 -12.02 4.18 32.26
C VAL A 174 -13.03 3.36 31.47
N GLN A 175 -12.83 2.04 31.39
CA GLN A 175 -13.74 1.12 30.68
C GLN A 175 -15.12 1.07 31.34
N SER A 176 -15.21 1.11 32.67
CA SER A 176 -16.49 1.10 33.40
C SER A 176 -17.37 2.32 33.07
N GLN A 177 -16.76 3.43 32.63
CA GLN A 177 -17.46 4.64 32.20
C GLN A 177 -17.64 4.73 30.68
N GLY A 178 -17.21 3.71 29.92
CA GLY A 178 -17.30 3.70 28.46
C GLY A 178 -16.40 4.75 27.76
N ALA A 179 -15.37 5.24 28.44
CA ALA A 179 -14.52 6.33 27.99
C ALA A 179 -13.18 5.86 27.37
N THR A 180 -13.18 4.69 26.73
CA THR A 180 -11.99 4.07 26.12
C THR A 180 -11.79 4.54 24.68
N ASN A 181 -10.54 4.49 24.20
CA ASN A 181 -10.18 4.78 22.80
C ASN A 181 -10.69 6.14 22.29
N LEU A 182 -10.65 7.16 23.15
CA LEU A 182 -11.20 8.48 22.86
C LEU A 182 -10.64 9.08 21.58
N GLY A 183 -9.35 8.90 21.28
CA GLY A 183 -8.77 9.36 20.01
C GLY A 183 -9.41 8.73 18.77
N ILE A 184 -9.69 7.42 18.77
CA ILE A 184 -10.41 6.76 17.66
C ILE A 184 -11.87 7.24 17.61
N ARG A 185 -12.50 7.45 18.78
CA ARG A 185 -13.87 7.96 18.86
C ARG A 185 -13.99 9.41 18.40
N ASP A 186 -12.95 10.22 18.57
CA ASP A 186 -12.89 11.58 18.05
C ASP A 186 -12.85 11.58 16.52
N GLN A 187 -12.06 10.68 15.93
CA GLN A 187 -12.02 10.50 14.47
C GLN A 187 -13.38 10.05 13.94
N TRP A 188 -14.03 9.09 14.62
CA TRP A 188 -15.41 8.69 14.29
C TRP A 188 -16.39 9.87 14.38
N LYS A 189 -16.30 10.69 15.43
CA LYS A 189 -17.12 11.89 15.61
C LYS A 189 -16.88 12.93 14.52
N ALA A 190 -15.64 13.10 14.08
CA ALA A 190 -15.31 13.98 12.97
C ALA A 190 -15.95 13.49 11.65
N LEU A 191 -15.97 12.18 11.41
CA LEU A 191 -16.67 11.59 10.25
C LEU A 191 -18.19 11.81 10.32
N GLU A 192 -18.80 11.70 11.50
CA GLU A 192 -20.21 12.06 11.69
C GLU A 192 -20.47 13.53 11.36
N TRP A 193 -19.59 14.43 11.80
CA TRP A 193 -19.67 15.86 11.47
C TRP A 193 -19.52 16.10 9.97
N ILE A 194 -18.57 15.42 9.30
CA ILE A 194 -18.37 15.51 7.85
C ILE A 194 -19.64 15.07 7.12
N ASN A 195 -20.20 13.92 7.50
CA ASN A 195 -21.44 13.40 6.91
C ASN A 195 -22.60 14.40 7.03
N GLU A 196 -22.70 15.13 8.16
CA GLU A 196 -23.74 16.11 8.40
C GLU A 196 -23.50 17.47 7.70
N ASN A 197 -22.25 17.91 7.55
CA ASN A 197 -21.94 19.31 7.26
C ASN A 197 -21.15 19.54 5.96
N ILE A 198 -20.47 18.53 5.39
CA ILE A 198 -19.54 18.77 4.27
C ILE A 198 -20.23 19.24 2.99
N GLY A 199 -21.54 18.97 2.83
CA GLY A 199 -22.35 19.50 1.74
C GLY A 199 -22.39 21.04 1.70
N GLY A 200 -22.23 21.69 2.86
CA GLY A 200 -22.07 23.14 2.99
C GLY A 200 -20.82 23.69 2.31
N PHE A 201 -19.75 22.88 2.30
CA PHE A 201 -18.47 23.18 1.64
C PHE A 201 -18.46 22.72 0.18
N GLY A 202 -19.47 21.98 -0.25
CA GLY A 202 -19.59 21.44 -1.61
C GLY A 202 -19.22 19.97 -1.73
N GLY A 203 -18.88 19.30 -0.64
CA GLY A 203 -18.51 17.88 -0.64
C GLY A 203 -19.72 16.95 -0.71
N ASP A 204 -19.47 15.71 -1.13
CA ASP A 204 -20.43 14.62 -1.13
C ASP A 204 -20.19 13.71 0.09
N PRO A 205 -21.11 13.67 1.08
CA PRO A 205 -20.97 12.78 2.23
C PRO A 205 -21.05 11.29 1.86
N LYS A 206 -21.44 10.96 0.61
CA LYS A 206 -21.47 9.58 0.09
C LYS A 206 -20.20 9.18 -0.67
N GLN A 207 -19.22 10.07 -0.76
CA GLN A 207 -17.93 9.81 -1.40
C GLN A 207 -16.79 10.27 -0.50
N VAL A 208 -16.76 9.71 0.71
CA VAL A 208 -15.73 9.98 1.71
C VAL A 208 -14.66 8.89 1.66
N THR A 209 -13.41 9.31 1.55
CA THR A 209 -12.22 8.45 1.61
C THR A 209 -11.41 8.84 2.83
N VAL A 210 -11.21 7.93 3.77
CA VAL A 210 -10.30 8.15 4.91
C VAL A 210 -8.88 7.81 4.47
N TRP A 211 -7.92 8.67 4.79
CA TRP A 211 -6.52 8.54 4.43
C TRP A 211 -5.68 8.88 5.64
N GLY A 212 -4.77 8.00 6.02
CA GLY A 212 -3.84 8.28 7.10
C GLY A 212 -2.51 7.57 6.93
N GLU A 213 -1.53 8.08 7.65
CA GLU A 213 -0.16 7.56 7.70
C GLU A 213 0.19 7.13 9.14
N SER A 214 1.00 6.07 9.29
CA SER A 214 1.46 5.58 10.60
C SER A 214 0.30 5.35 11.57
N ALA A 215 0.29 6.00 12.74
CA ALA A 215 -0.84 5.97 13.69
C ALA A 215 -2.20 6.35 13.05
N GLY A 216 -2.21 7.22 12.05
CA GLY A 216 -3.37 7.55 11.23
C GLY A 216 -3.78 6.43 10.27
N ALA A 217 -2.84 5.64 9.75
CA ALA A 217 -3.12 4.44 8.98
C ALA A 217 -3.64 3.29 9.85
N PHE A 218 -3.06 3.08 11.04
CA PHE A 218 -3.60 2.15 12.05
C PHE A 218 -5.02 2.57 12.44
N SER A 219 -5.24 3.87 12.71
CA SER A 219 -6.55 4.45 12.96
C SER A 219 -7.53 4.16 11.83
N THR A 220 -7.12 4.38 10.58
CA THR A 220 -7.90 4.08 9.38
C THR A 220 -8.27 2.59 9.32
N GLY A 221 -7.31 1.70 9.58
CA GLY A 221 -7.55 0.27 9.73
C GLY A 221 -8.58 -0.06 10.82
N TRP A 222 -8.46 0.56 12.00
CA TRP A 222 -9.42 0.38 13.10
C TRP A 222 -10.83 0.88 12.76
N LEU A 223 -10.95 2.00 12.04
CA LEU A 223 -12.24 2.50 11.58
C LEU A 223 -12.95 1.50 10.65
N THR A 224 -12.20 0.68 9.90
CA THR A 224 -12.79 -0.39 9.05
C THR A 224 -13.38 -1.55 9.84
N VAL A 225 -12.87 -1.85 11.03
CA VAL A 225 -13.39 -2.91 11.91
C VAL A 225 -14.21 -2.38 13.07
N ALA A 226 -14.35 -1.06 13.18
CA ALA A 226 -15.04 -0.37 14.26
C ALA A 226 -16.48 -0.87 14.41
N TYR A 227 -16.89 -1.09 15.66
CA TYR A 227 -18.21 -1.61 16.02
C TYR A 227 -18.58 -2.93 15.31
N GLY A 228 -17.58 -3.74 14.95
CA GLY A 228 -17.75 -5.00 14.20
C GLY A 228 -17.98 -4.79 12.71
N GLY A 229 -17.29 -3.83 12.10
CA GLY A 229 -17.40 -3.51 10.66
C GLY A 229 -18.61 -2.64 10.30
N ARG A 230 -19.33 -2.10 11.28
CA ARG A 230 -20.51 -1.24 11.06
C ARG A 230 -20.07 0.20 10.83
N ASN A 231 -19.59 0.52 9.63
CA ASN A 231 -19.07 1.85 9.29
C ASN A 231 -20.11 3.00 9.21
N SER A 232 -21.41 2.73 9.46
CA SER A 232 -22.50 3.71 9.41
C SER A 232 -22.58 4.55 8.11
N ASN A 233 -22.05 4.02 7.00
CA ASN A 233 -21.87 4.73 5.73
C ASN A 233 -21.03 6.02 5.82
N LEU A 234 -20.20 6.16 6.86
CA LEU A 234 -19.39 7.37 7.09
C LEU A 234 -18.23 7.52 6.09
N PHE A 235 -17.77 6.42 5.50
CA PHE A 235 -16.76 6.42 4.44
C PHE A 235 -16.94 5.22 3.52
N GLN A 236 -16.51 5.38 2.27
CA GLN A 236 -16.66 4.39 1.20
C GLN A 236 -15.33 3.78 0.80
N ARG A 237 -14.22 4.43 1.17
CA ARG A 237 -12.85 4.04 0.79
C ARG A 237 -11.86 4.35 1.88
N ALA A 238 -10.74 3.63 1.90
CA ALA A 238 -9.65 3.86 2.84
C ALA A 238 -8.27 3.81 2.17
N ILE A 239 -7.36 4.70 2.56
CA ILE A 239 -5.95 4.71 2.17
C ILE A 239 -5.12 4.57 3.44
N MET A 240 -4.42 3.46 3.58
CA MET A 240 -3.59 3.12 4.74
C MET A 240 -2.12 3.14 4.34
N VAL A 241 -1.41 4.19 4.75
CA VAL A 241 0.01 4.38 4.45
C VAL A 241 0.83 4.01 5.69
N SER A 242 1.66 2.98 5.59
CA SER A 242 2.51 2.52 6.70
C SER A 242 1.72 2.19 7.97
N GLY A 243 0.68 1.36 7.81
CA GLY A 243 -0.14 0.85 8.89
C GLY A 243 -1.34 0.05 8.37
N SER A 244 -1.99 -0.69 9.27
CA SER A 244 -3.22 -1.44 8.97
C SER A 244 -4.01 -1.71 10.26
N SER A 245 -5.08 -2.50 10.23
CA SER A 245 -5.68 -2.97 11.50
C SER A 245 -4.76 -3.93 12.27
N PHE A 246 -3.76 -4.53 11.63
CA PHE A 246 -2.77 -5.42 12.25
C PHE A 246 -1.46 -4.70 12.56
N GLY A 247 -0.76 -5.11 13.63
CA GLY A 247 0.59 -4.65 13.97
C GLY A 247 0.69 -4.06 15.38
N ILE A 248 1.72 -3.22 15.60
CA ILE A 248 2.09 -2.62 16.89
C ILE A 248 1.12 -1.56 17.41
N GLY A 249 0.09 -1.19 16.63
CA GLY A 249 -0.91 -0.17 16.99
C GLY A 249 -1.97 -0.61 18.01
N SER A 250 -1.77 -1.73 18.71
CA SER A 250 -2.72 -2.28 19.71
C SER A 250 -2.09 -2.30 21.10
N GLY A 251 -2.75 -1.68 22.08
CA GLY A 251 -2.38 -1.73 23.49
C GLY A 251 -2.80 -3.04 24.18
N ASN A 252 -1.98 -3.49 25.13
CA ASN A 252 -2.32 -4.58 26.04
C ASN A 252 -3.07 -4.01 27.26
N PRO A 253 -4.31 -4.47 27.56
CA PRO A 253 -5.08 -4.02 28.72
C PRO A 253 -4.33 -4.12 30.06
N VAL A 254 -3.48 -5.14 30.23
CA VAL A 254 -2.70 -5.35 31.46
C VAL A 254 -1.65 -4.25 31.62
N THR A 255 -0.88 -3.98 30.57
CA THR A 255 0.14 -2.91 30.58
C THR A 255 -0.53 -1.54 30.72
N ALA A 256 -1.65 -1.32 30.04
CA ALA A 256 -2.40 -0.07 30.15
C ALA A 256 -2.92 0.21 31.57
N GLN A 257 -3.38 -0.81 32.30
CA GLN A 257 -3.75 -0.66 33.71
C GLN A 257 -2.54 -0.25 34.57
N SER A 258 -1.35 -0.79 34.31
CA SER A 258 -0.13 -0.39 35.02
C SER A 258 0.21 1.09 34.76
N THR A 259 0.07 1.56 33.52
CA THR A 259 0.23 2.98 33.17
C THR A 259 -0.78 3.87 33.90
N TYR A 260 -2.06 3.45 33.96
CA TYR A 260 -3.09 4.17 34.73
C TYR A 260 -2.75 4.26 36.24
N ASN A 261 -2.29 3.15 36.81
CA ASN A 261 -1.91 3.10 38.23
C ASN A 261 -0.70 4.01 38.52
N ALA A 262 0.30 4.04 37.63
CA ALA A 262 1.43 4.95 37.76
C ALA A 262 0.98 6.41 37.69
N LEU A 263 0.17 6.77 36.69
CA LEU A 263 -0.36 8.13 36.53
C LEU A 263 -1.18 8.58 37.75
N THR A 264 -2.04 7.71 38.29
CA THR A 264 -2.84 8.02 39.48
C THR A 264 -2.01 8.10 40.75
N ASN A 265 -0.92 7.33 40.86
CA ASN A 265 0.02 7.43 41.96
C ASN A 265 0.79 8.77 41.92
N ASP A 266 1.30 9.15 40.76
CA ASP A 266 2.14 10.34 40.59
C ASP A 266 1.34 11.64 40.68
N THR A 267 0.03 11.58 40.43
CA THR A 267 -0.90 12.69 40.66
C THR A 267 -1.55 12.68 42.05
N GLY A 268 -1.35 11.63 42.85
CA GLY A 268 -2.03 11.43 44.13
C GLY A 268 -3.51 11.04 44.02
N CYS A 269 -4.03 10.85 42.82
CA CYS A 269 -5.42 10.43 42.57
C CYS A 269 -5.70 8.97 42.96
N ASN A 270 -4.67 8.17 43.27
CA ASN A 270 -4.86 6.82 43.81
C ASN A 270 -5.50 6.79 45.22
N GLN A 271 -5.52 7.93 45.93
CA GLN A 271 -6.18 8.06 47.24
C GLN A 271 -7.67 8.45 47.13
N ALA A 272 -8.14 8.84 45.94
CA ALA A 272 -9.54 9.21 45.73
C ALA A 272 -10.44 7.97 45.58
N ILE A 273 -11.72 8.10 45.98
CA ILE A 273 -12.72 7.04 45.77
C ILE A 273 -12.95 6.82 44.26
N ASP A 274 -13.03 7.92 43.50
CA ASP A 274 -13.06 7.91 42.04
C ASP A 274 -11.76 8.53 41.52
N SER A 275 -10.78 7.68 41.23
CA SER A 275 -9.47 8.11 40.76
C SER A 275 -9.54 8.77 39.38
N LEU A 276 -10.49 8.39 38.52
CA LEU A 276 -10.67 9.00 37.20
C LEU A 276 -11.28 10.39 37.33
N GLN A 277 -12.26 10.57 38.21
CA GLN A 277 -12.82 11.89 38.51
C GLN A 277 -11.75 12.83 39.11
N CYS A 278 -10.89 12.32 39.99
CA CYS A 278 -9.75 13.11 40.49
C CYS A 278 -8.86 13.59 39.33
N LEU A 279 -8.53 12.72 38.35
CA LEU A 279 -7.75 13.13 37.17
C LEU A 279 -8.47 14.19 36.31
N ARG A 280 -9.81 14.18 36.25
CA ARG A 280 -10.60 15.20 35.55
C ARG A 280 -10.51 16.58 36.21
N GLU A 281 -10.35 16.62 37.52
CA GLU A 281 -10.35 17.87 38.31
C GLU A 281 -8.96 18.53 38.41
N LEU A 282 -7.89 17.81 38.04
CA LEU A 282 -6.54 18.37 38.05
C LEU A 282 -6.41 19.57 37.09
N PRO A 283 -5.58 20.57 37.43
CA PRO A 283 -5.17 21.59 36.48
C PRO A 283 -4.52 20.96 35.24
N PHE A 284 -4.84 21.47 34.05
CA PHE A 284 -4.32 20.94 32.78
C PHE A 284 -2.79 20.82 32.79
N GLU A 285 -2.09 21.88 33.18
CA GLU A 285 -0.62 21.90 33.20
C GLU A 285 -0.02 20.85 34.12
N THR A 286 -0.65 20.63 35.29
CA THR A 286 -0.21 19.60 36.24
C THR A 286 -0.35 18.21 35.63
N LEU A 287 -1.53 17.88 35.13
CA LEU A 287 -1.79 16.56 34.54
C LEU A 287 -0.93 16.32 33.29
N ASN A 288 -0.86 17.30 32.40
CA ASN A 288 -0.10 17.21 31.16
C ASN A 288 1.38 16.95 31.47
N LYS A 289 1.97 17.71 32.40
CA LYS A 289 3.35 17.50 32.83
C LYS A 289 3.56 16.12 33.44
N THR A 290 2.66 15.65 34.30
CA THR A 290 2.79 14.31 34.88
C THR A 290 2.75 13.22 33.81
N ILE A 291 1.88 13.36 32.80
CA ILE A 291 1.82 12.42 31.68
C ILE A 291 3.14 12.42 30.89
N THR A 292 3.72 13.58 30.62
CA THR A 292 4.99 13.68 29.86
C THR A 292 6.20 13.19 30.63
N ASP A 293 6.16 13.24 31.97
CA ASP A 293 7.25 12.82 32.84
C ASP A 293 7.21 11.32 33.18
N LEU A 294 6.18 10.59 32.75
CA LEU A 294 6.10 9.14 32.95
C LEU A 294 7.33 8.45 32.35
N PRO A 295 7.89 7.42 33.02
CA PRO A 295 9.00 6.64 32.46
C PRO A 295 8.65 6.10 31.07
N ALA A 296 9.60 6.10 30.12
CA ALA A 296 9.36 5.74 28.73
C ALA A 296 8.65 4.38 28.54
N GLY A 297 8.98 3.38 29.36
CA GLY A 297 8.32 2.05 29.33
C GLY A 297 6.87 2.03 29.82
N LEU A 298 6.39 3.09 30.49
CA LEU A 298 5.02 3.27 30.95
C LEU A 298 4.27 4.34 30.15
N ALA A 299 4.98 5.29 29.53
CA ALA A 299 4.44 6.33 28.67
C ALA A 299 4.06 5.81 27.27
N THR A 300 3.27 4.73 27.22
CA THR A 300 2.75 4.16 25.97
C THR A 300 1.23 4.12 26.06
N PHE A 301 0.58 5.00 25.29
CA PHE A 301 -0.88 5.10 25.20
C PHE A 301 -1.31 4.72 23.79
N LEU A 302 -1.97 3.57 23.65
CA LEU A 302 -2.33 2.97 22.36
C LEU A 302 -3.83 2.60 22.31
N PRO A 303 -4.43 2.54 21.12
CA PRO A 303 -5.75 1.94 20.94
C PRO A 303 -5.79 0.54 21.55
N THR A 304 -6.73 0.27 22.46
CA THR A 304 -6.78 -0.96 23.25
C THR A 304 -8.13 -1.66 23.04
N LEU A 305 -8.14 -2.99 23.00
CA LEU A 305 -9.39 -3.77 22.89
C LEU A 305 -10.34 -3.42 24.03
N ASP A 306 -11.49 -2.83 23.69
CA ASP A 306 -12.47 -2.35 24.67
C ASP A 306 -13.81 -3.09 24.66
N GLY A 307 -14.02 -3.95 23.66
CA GLY A 307 -15.27 -4.70 23.50
C GLY A 307 -16.42 -3.89 22.90
N ASP A 308 -16.19 -2.63 22.51
CA ASP A 308 -17.18 -1.73 21.92
C ASP A 308 -16.72 -1.20 20.55
N ILE A 309 -16.01 -0.07 20.48
CA ILE A 309 -15.54 0.48 19.21
C ILE A 309 -14.44 -0.40 18.63
N ILE A 310 -13.48 -0.84 19.44
CA ILE A 310 -12.51 -1.89 19.07
C ILE A 310 -12.96 -3.18 19.74
N ARG A 311 -13.99 -3.77 19.14
CA ARG A 311 -14.73 -4.90 19.71
C ARG A 311 -13.90 -6.17 19.85
N ASN A 312 -13.13 -6.51 18.81
CA ASN A 312 -12.40 -7.77 18.71
C ASN A 312 -11.01 -7.51 18.14
N SER A 313 -10.11 -8.49 18.28
CA SER A 313 -8.86 -8.46 17.53
C SER A 313 -9.15 -8.47 16.01
N PRO A 314 -8.30 -7.82 15.20
CA PRO A 314 -8.40 -7.86 13.75
C PRO A 314 -8.40 -9.30 13.21
N SER A 315 -7.57 -10.17 13.77
CA SER A 315 -7.52 -11.59 13.41
C SER A 315 -8.87 -12.28 13.60
N PHE A 316 -9.56 -12.00 14.71
CA PHE A 316 -10.90 -12.53 14.96
C PHE A 316 -11.92 -11.94 13.98
N ALA A 317 -11.88 -10.62 13.74
CA ALA A 317 -12.80 -9.93 12.84
C ALA A 317 -12.73 -10.46 11.40
N TYR A 318 -11.52 -10.75 10.92
CA TYR A 318 -11.27 -11.29 9.58
C TYR A 318 -11.69 -12.76 9.45
N ALA A 319 -11.58 -13.54 10.52
CA ALA A 319 -11.91 -14.96 10.52
C ALA A 319 -13.42 -15.26 10.63
N GLN A 320 -14.27 -14.27 10.89
CA GLN A 320 -15.72 -14.49 10.98
C GLN A 320 -16.36 -14.72 9.61
N ASN A 321 -17.50 -15.41 9.61
CA ASN A 321 -18.36 -15.57 8.44
C ASN A 321 -19.80 -15.18 8.80
N PRO A 322 -20.32 -14.01 8.36
CA PRO A 322 -19.62 -13.00 7.55
C PRO A 322 -18.50 -12.27 8.32
N PRO A 323 -17.49 -11.72 7.64
CA PRO A 323 -16.40 -11.00 8.29
C PRO A 323 -16.91 -9.70 8.94
N LEU A 324 -16.29 -9.32 10.06
CA LEU A 324 -16.63 -8.11 10.81
C LEU A 324 -15.83 -6.89 10.32
N ILE A 325 -15.87 -6.65 9.01
CA ILE A 325 -15.09 -5.61 8.31
C ILE A 325 -16.05 -4.78 7.46
N ALA A 326 -15.86 -3.47 7.45
CA ALA A 326 -16.58 -2.55 6.59
C ALA A 326 -16.24 -2.82 5.11
N PRO A 327 -17.25 -3.01 4.23
CA PRO A 327 -17.00 -3.28 2.82
C PRO A 327 -16.68 -1.98 2.07
N VAL A 328 -15.43 -1.54 2.15
CA VAL A 328 -14.89 -0.35 1.46
C VAL A 328 -13.75 -0.73 0.50
N ASP A 329 -13.56 0.02 -0.59
CA ASP A 329 -12.35 -0.16 -1.42
C ASP A 329 -11.13 0.37 -0.66
N ILE A 330 -9.96 -0.27 -0.82
CA ILE A 330 -8.74 0.14 -0.10
C ILE A 330 -7.51 0.34 -0.99
N ILE A 331 -6.65 1.28 -0.58
CA ILE A 331 -5.22 1.27 -0.88
C ILE A 331 -4.49 1.00 0.44
N THR A 332 -3.51 0.08 0.44
CA THR A 332 -2.62 -0.12 1.60
C THR A 332 -1.16 -0.24 1.15
N GLY A 333 -0.24 0.49 1.74
CA GLY A 333 1.18 0.41 1.39
C GLY A 333 2.10 0.70 2.56
N CYS A 334 3.38 0.40 2.37
CA CYS A 334 4.44 0.65 3.35
C CYS A 334 5.73 1.00 2.61
N ASN A 335 6.65 1.67 3.29
CA ASN A 335 8.02 1.87 2.83
C ASN A 335 8.82 0.57 2.84
N THR A 336 9.89 0.49 2.04
CA THR A 336 10.74 -0.70 1.94
C THR A 336 11.46 -1.02 3.25
N ASP A 337 11.91 0.00 3.96
CA ASP A 337 12.82 -0.07 5.10
C ASP A 337 12.20 0.52 6.39
N GLU A 338 10.89 0.32 6.59
CA GLU A 338 10.10 0.85 7.74
C GLU A 338 10.84 0.70 9.07
N GLY A 339 11.35 -0.52 9.30
CA GLY A 339 11.97 -0.92 10.56
C GLY A 339 13.25 -0.17 10.90
N MET A 340 13.81 0.64 10.00
CA MET A 340 14.97 1.49 10.29
C MET A 340 14.65 2.72 11.14
N SER A 341 13.36 3.06 11.23
CA SER A 341 12.93 4.28 11.90
C SER A 341 13.13 4.26 13.40
N GLU A 342 13.55 5.40 13.96
CA GLU A 342 13.58 5.63 15.40
C GLU A 342 12.18 5.45 16.03
N ALA A 343 11.13 5.87 15.30
CA ALA A 343 9.75 5.73 15.75
C ALA A 343 9.32 4.27 15.99
N LEU A 344 9.99 3.31 15.36
CA LEU A 344 9.74 1.87 15.50
C LEU A 344 10.76 1.17 16.42
N GLY A 345 11.62 1.94 17.10
CA GLY A 345 12.43 1.47 18.22
C GLY A 345 13.75 0.77 17.87
N ALA A 346 14.24 0.94 16.64
CA ALA A 346 15.32 0.10 16.15
C ALA A 346 16.74 0.70 16.18
N GLN A 347 16.93 1.92 16.70
CA GLN A 347 18.28 2.53 16.85
C GLN A 347 19.06 2.04 18.08
N THR A 348 18.69 0.90 18.66
CA THR A 348 19.43 0.27 19.76
C THR A 348 20.55 -0.61 19.19
N PRO A 349 21.79 -0.54 19.71
CA PRO A 349 22.88 -1.37 19.19
C PRO A 349 22.72 -2.83 19.63
N PHE A 350 22.35 -3.71 18.69
CA PHE A 350 22.30 -5.16 18.89
C PHE A 350 23.54 -5.82 18.29
N ASN A 351 24.22 -6.67 19.06
CA ASN A 351 25.45 -7.36 18.68
C ASN A 351 25.33 -8.89 18.73
N THR A 352 24.37 -9.43 19.49
CA THR A 352 24.21 -10.88 19.66
C THR A 352 22.78 -11.35 19.43
N SER A 353 22.60 -12.62 19.03
CA SER A 353 21.26 -13.24 18.92
C SER A 353 20.48 -13.20 20.24
N ALA A 354 21.14 -13.30 21.39
CA ALA A 354 20.48 -13.24 22.70
C ALA A 354 19.89 -11.85 23.00
N GLU A 355 20.56 -10.78 22.56
CA GLU A 355 20.01 -9.41 22.69
C GLU A 355 18.79 -9.22 21.78
N VAL A 356 18.82 -9.80 20.57
CA VAL A 356 17.66 -9.79 19.66
C VAL A 356 16.50 -10.58 20.26
N GLU A 357 16.74 -11.78 20.80
CA GLU A 357 15.73 -12.59 21.48
C GLU A 357 15.10 -11.85 22.67
N ASN A 358 15.92 -11.18 23.48
CA ASN A 358 15.45 -10.38 24.60
C ASN A 358 14.59 -9.19 24.14
N TYR A 359 14.94 -8.56 23.01
CA TYR A 359 14.10 -7.51 22.43
C TYR A 359 12.74 -8.04 21.95
N LEU A 360 12.70 -9.22 21.32
CA LEU A 360 11.44 -9.84 20.93
C LEU A 360 10.57 -10.15 22.16
N THR A 361 11.15 -10.79 23.17
CA THR A 361 10.39 -11.27 24.33
C THR A 361 10.01 -10.15 25.30
N ALA A 362 10.96 -9.31 25.70
CA ALA A 362 10.71 -8.22 26.66
C ALA A 362 10.18 -6.95 25.99
N GLY A 363 10.65 -6.63 24.78
CA GLY A 363 10.27 -5.42 24.05
C GLY A 363 8.95 -5.57 23.30
N LEU A 364 8.79 -6.63 22.50
CA LEU A 364 7.56 -6.88 21.74
C LEU A 364 6.54 -7.74 22.47
N GLY A 365 6.92 -8.35 23.60
CA GLY A 365 6.01 -9.17 24.40
C GLY A 365 5.64 -10.50 23.73
N VAL A 366 6.43 -10.99 22.77
CA VAL A 366 6.18 -12.29 22.14
C VAL A 366 6.72 -13.42 23.03
N ASP A 367 6.07 -14.58 23.02
CA ASP A 367 6.56 -15.70 23.81
C ASP A 367 7.85 -16.28 23.24
N THR A 368 8.63 -16.99 24.07
CA THR A 368 9.93 -17.56 23.68
C THR A 368 9.84 -18.55 22.51
N THR A 369 8.71 -19.27 22.33
CA THR A 369 8.56 -20.20 21.21
C THR A 369 8.44 -19.42 19.91
N VAL A 370 7.57 -18.41 19.88
CA VAL A 370 7.41 -17.51 18.73
C VAL A 370 8.68 -16.70 18.47
N ALA A 371 9.39 -16.25 19.50
CA ALA A 371 10.68 -15.56 19.35
C ALA A 371 11.70 -16.46 18.61
N ASN A 372 11.78 -17.74 18.97
CA ASN A 372 12.67 -18.70 18.31
C ASN A 372 12.27 -18.95 16.85
N GLU A 373 10.97 -19.02 16.54
CA GLU A 373 10.49 -19.11 15.15
C GLU A 373 10.86 -17.87 14.34
N ILE A 374 10.69 -16.67 14.92
CA ILE A 374 11.12 -15.41 14.29
C ILE A 374 12.63 -15.45 14.04
N LEU A 375 13.44 -15.81 15.03
CA LEU A 375 14.90 -15.87 14.85
C LEU A 375 15.33 -16.89 13.77
N ALA A 376 14.58 -17.96 13.58
CA ALA A 376 14.82 -18.93 12.51
C ALA A 376 14.44 -18.38 11.11
N LEU A 377 13.38 -17.59 11.02
CA LEU A 377 12.96 -16.92 9.77
C LEU A 377 13.90 -15.76 9.39
N TYR A 378 14.58 -15.18 10.37
CA TYR A 378 15.55 -14.11 10.20
C TYR A 378 16.93 -14.61 10.63
N PRO A 379 17.68 -15.40 9.83
CA PRO A 379 19.00 -15.91 10.23
C PRO A 379 20.08 -14.80 10.31
N GLU A 380 21.17 -15.00 11.04
CA GLU A 380 22.22 -13.96 11.22
C GLU A 380 22.85 -13.50 9.89
N ASP A 381 22.91 -14.37 8.89
CA ASP A 381 23.47 -14.10 7.55
C ASP A 381 22.42 -13.66 6.51
N GLY A 382 21.19 -13.37 6.95
CA GLY A 382 20.12 -12.87 6.09
C GLY A 382 20.36 -11.47 5.54
N GLN A 383 19.68 -11.14 4.44
CA GLN A 383 19.69 -9.79 3.86
C GLN A 383 18.60 -8.93 4.51
N TYR A 384 18.98 -7.78 5.05
CA TYR A 384 18.10 -6.93 5.85
C TYR A 384 18.17 -5.45 5.45
N PRO A 385 17.19 -4.62 5.88
CA PRO A 385 17.23 -3.18 5.68
C PRO A 385 18.57 -2.53 6.11
N PRO A 386 19.05 -1.50 5.40
CA PRO A 386 18.50 -1.01 4.14
C PRO A 386 18.76 -2.02 3.02
N TYR A 387 17.71 -2.48 2.34
CA TYR A 387 17.84 -3.56 1.35
C TYR A 387 18.68 -3.16 0.14
N SER A 388 18.80 -1.85 -0.10
CA SER A 388 19.62 -1.26 -1.14
C SER A 388 21.13 -1.34 -0.90
N GLN A 389 21.57 -1.74 0.31
CA GLN A 389 22.99 -1.82 0.68
C GLN A 389 23.44 -3.26 1.00
N PRO A 390 24.67 -3.67 0.61
CA PRO A 390 25.16 -5.01 0.89
C PRO A 390 25.39 -5.23 2.40
N MET A 391 25.27 -6.49 2.86
CA MET A 391 25.56 -6.86 4.25
C MET A 391 27.04 -6.75 4.63
N SER A 392 27.95 -6.72 3.64
CA SER A 392 29.39 -6.53 3.87
C SER A 392 29.79 -5.11 4.26
N LEU A 393 28.85 -4.15 4.18
CA LEU A 393 29.07 -2.78 4.61
C LEU A 393 29.20 -2.76 6.14
N ASP A 394 30.23 -2.09 6.65
CA ASP A 394 30.40 -1.87 8.08
C ASP A 394 29.37 -0.84 8.57
N TRP A 395 28.16 -1.35 8.85
CA TRP A 395 27.02 -0.56 9.27
C TRP A 395 27.28 0.18 10.59
N PRO A 396 27.84 -0.47 11.64
CA PRO A 396 28.29 0.23 12.85
C PRO A 396 29.20 1.44 12.57
N ALA A 397 30.23 1.27 11.74
CA ALA A 397 31.14 2.37 11.43
C ALA A 397 30.44 3.48 10.64
N LEU A 398 29.55 3.12 9.70
CA LEU A 398 28.83 4.07 8.87
C LEU A 398 27.86 4.93 9.70
N THR A 399 27.05 4.33 10.58
CA THR A 399 26.11 5.09 11.41
C THR A 399 26.83 5.88 12.50
N ALA A 400 27.96 5.38 13.01
CA ALA A 400 28.77 6.09 13.99
C ALA A 400 29.32 7.42 13.44
N ALA A 401 29.58 7.50 12.12
CA ALA A 401 29.97 8.76 11.47
C ALA A 401 28.88 9.84 11.53
N LEU A 402 27.62 9.46 11.75
CA LEU A 402 26.49 10.37 11.98
C LEU A 402 26.11 10.53 13.48
N GLY A 403 26.91 9.96 14.39
CA GLY A 403 26.65 9.99 15.83
C GLY A 403 25.64 8.95 16.31
N ILE A 404 25.32 7.94 15.50
CA ILE A 404 24.29 6.94 15.79
C ILE A 404 24.96 5.60 16.06
N GLN A 405 24.71 5.06 17.25
CA GLN A 405 25.25 3.77 17.65
C GLN A 405 24.42 2.64 17.04
N SER A 406 25.07 1.75 16.28
CA SER A 406 24.47 0.50 15.84
C SER A 406 25.44 -0.65 16.09
N GLY A 407 24.91 -1.82 16.39
CA GLY A 407 25.65 -3.07 16.52
C GLY A 407 25.52 -3.97 15.29
N THR A 408 26.28 -5.05 15.24
CA THR A 408 26.39 -5.97 14.09
C THR A 408 25.09 -6.67 13.70
N GLN A 409 24.15 -6.84 14.64
CA GLN A 409 22.83 -7.47 14.44
C GLN A 409 21.71 -6.43 14.26
N THR A 410 22.00 -5.13 14.29
CA THR A 410 20.95 -4.09 14.27
C THR A 410 20.12 -4.14 12.99
N ARG A 411 20.75 -4.42 11.84
CA ARG A 411 20.02 -4.58 10.57
C ARG A 411 19.05 -5.76 10.60
N ARG A 412 19.39 -6.86 11.28
CA ARG A 412 18.47 -7.99 11.48
C ARG A 412 17.23 -7.56 12.26
N VAL A 413 17.38 -6.71 13.28
CA VAL A 413 16.25 -6.12 14.01
C VAL A 413 15.42 -5.20 13.13
N TYR A 414 16.05 -4.40 12.25
CA TYR A 414 15.30 -3.63 11.24
C TYR A 414 14.41 -4.53 10.39
N GLY A 415 14.94 -5.66 9.91
CA GLY A 415 14.17 -6.64 9.13
C GLY A 415 12.98 -7.19 9.91
N ILE A 416 13.19 -7.59 11.17
CA ILE A 416 12.13 -8.16 12.01
C ILE A 416 11.03 -7.12 12.27
N ILE A 417 11.40 -5.89 12.68
CA ILE A 417 10.42 -4.84 12.99
C ILE A 417 9.71 -4.33 11.75
N ASN A 418 10.41 -4.23 10.62
CA ASN A 418 9.81 -3.88 9.34
C ASN A 418 8.61 -4.78 9.02
N ASP A 419 8.78 -6.09 9.21
CA ASP A 419 7.73 -7.06 8.93
C ASP A 419 6.68 -7.13 10.05
N PHE A 420 7.11 -7.16 11.31
CA PHE A 420 6.23 -7.26 12.47
C PHE A 420 5.29 -6.05 12.59
N ALA A 421 5.81 -4.83 12.41
CA ALA A 421 5.04 -3.61 12.58
C ALA A 421 4.21 -3.25 11.34
N MET A 422 4.77 -3.45 10.13
CA MET A 422 4.23 -2.84 8.92
C MET A 422 3.95 -3.85 7.79
N MET A 423 4.98 -4.53 7.25
CA MET A 423 4.83 -5.29 6.01
C MET A 423 3.89 -6.48 6.13
N ALA A 424 3.91 -7.21 7.25
CA ALA A 424 3.04 -8.37 7.43
C ALA A 424 1.57 -7.93 7.50
N GLY A 425 1.27 -6.88 8.27
CA GLY A 425 -0.07 -6.31 8.37
C GLY A 425 -0.62 -5.80 7.04
N ARG A 426 0.21 -5.07 6.27
CA ARG A 426 -0.14 -4.63 4.90
C ARG A 426 -0.44 -5.82 3.99
N ARG A 427 0.43 -6.82 3.95
CA ARG A 427 0.29 -7.98 3.05
C ARG A 427 -0.94 -8.82 3.39
N LEU A 428 -1.18 -9.06 4.68
CA LEU A 428 -2.37 -9.77 5.17
C LEU A 428 -3.66 -9.01 4.84
N THR A 429 -3.66 -7.69 5.07
CA THR A 429 -4.80 -6.81 4.75
C THR A 429 -5.11 -6.87 3.26
N ALA A 430 -4.12 -6.59 2.40
CA ALA A 430 -4.30 -6.58 0.95
C ALA A 430 -4.77 -7.93 0.39
N ALA A 431 -4.16 -9.03 0.83
CA ALA A 431 -4.47 -10.37 0.34
C ALA A 431 -5.88 -10.86 0.76
N SER A 432 -6.33 -10.45 1.95
CA SER A 432 -7.61 -10.92 2.49
C SER A 432 -8.80 -10.05 2.06
N TRP A 433 -8.55 -8.80 1.65
CA TRP A 433 -9.62 -7.81 1.53
C TRP A 433 -10.68 -8.15 0.48
N THR A 434 -10.26 -8.37 -0.77
CA THR A 434 -11.19 -8.64 -1.88
C THR A 434 -12.02 -9.90 -1.63
N PRO A 435 -11.41 -11.04 -1.20
CA PRO A 435 -12.19 -12.23 -0.86
C PRO A 435 -13.19 -12.03 0.29
N LEU A 436 -12.84 -11.25 1.31
CA LEU A 436 -13.69 -11.05 2.49
C LEU A 436 -14.82 -10.05 2.26
N THR A 437 -14.56 -8.98 1.52
CA THR A 437 -15.47 -7.83 1.43
C THR A 437 -16.15 -7.68 0.07
N GLY A 438 -15.64 -8.35 -0.96
CA GLY A 438 -16.01 -8.10 -2.36
C GLY A 438 -15.58 -6.72 -2.89
N LYS A 439 -14.74 -5.99 -2.16
CA LYS A 439 -14.22 -4.67 -2.54
C LYS A 439 -12.78 -4.74 -2.99
N LYS A 440 -12.37 -3.81 -3.84
CA LYS A 440 -11.05 -3.82 -4.43
C LYS A 440 -10.01 -3.43 -3.38
N ALA A 441 -8.91 -4.18 -3.33
CA ALA A 441 -7.70 -3.75 -2.66
C ALA A 441 -6.62 -3.42 -3.68
N TYR A 442 -5.85 -2.38 -3.41
CA TYR A 442 -4.64 -2.01 -4.12
C TYR A 442 -3.52 -1.93 -3.09
N SER A 443 -2.30 -2.29 -3.50
CA SER A 443 -1.16 -2.18 -2.59
C SER A 443 0.09 -1.66 -3.28
N PHE A 444 0.87 -0.89 -2.53
CA PHE A 444 2.17 -0.39 -2.97
C PHE A 444 3.26 -0.70 -1.95
N ARG A 445 4.51 -0.70 -2.44
CA ARG A 445 5.72 -0.68 -1.63
C ARG A 445 6.50 0.55 -2.06
N TRP A 446 6.72 1.46 -1.14
CA TRP A 446 7.46 2.68 -1.43
C TRP A 446 8.96 2.42 -1.30
N ASP A 447 9.69 2.60 -2.40
CA ASP A 447 11.12 2.30 -2.48
C ASP A 447 11.94 3.55 -2.86
N VAL A 448 11.34 4.74 -2.83
CA VAL A 448 12.01 5.97 -3.25
C VAL A 448 12.52 6.69 -2.02
N ASP A 449 13.82 6.96 -2.02
CA ASP A 449 14.46 7.74 -0.99
C ASP A 449 15.02 9.03 -1.62
N PRO A 450 14.68 10.21 -1.09
CA PRO A 450 15.23 11.47 -1.56
C PRO A 450 16.73 11.63 -1.25
N SER A 451 17.31 10.79 -0.38
CA SER A 451 18.63 10.95 0.22
C SER A 451 19.67 9.87 -0.13
N ARG A 452 19.39 8.97 -1.09
CA ARG A 452 20.11 7.70 -1.36
C ARG A 452 21.64 7.70 -1.27
N ILE A 453 22.32 8.86 -1.40
CA ILE A 453 23.67 9.17 -0.86
C ILE A 453 23.90 10.69 -0.93
N PRO A 454 24.58 11.33 0.06
CA PRO A 454 25.15 10.74 1.28
C PRO A 454 24.10 10.40 2.35
N LEU A 455 24.43 9.45 3.25
CA LEU A 455 23.57 9.05 4.38
C LEU A 455 23.17 10.30 5.19
N VAL A 456 21.87 10.47 5.41
CA VAL A 456 21.29 11.57 6.19
C VAL A 456 20.70 10.99 7.47
N TYR A 457 20.91 11.68 8.60
CA TYR A 457 20.14 11.41 9.81
C TYR A 457 19.09 12.49 9.98
N THR A 458 17.86 12.03 10.13
CA THR A 458 16.73 12.86 10.47
C THR A 458 16.18 12.41 11.83
N PRO A 459 16.24 13.25 12.87
CA PRO A 459 15.63 12.96 14.16
C PRO A 459 14.16 12.56 14.01
N GLY A 460 13.76 11.43 14.59
CA GLY A 460 12.40 10.90 14.50
C GLY A 460 12.09 10.06 13.26
N LEU A 461 12.69 10.33 12.09
CA LEU A 461 12.53 9.46 10.90
C LEU A 461 13.54 8.34 10.87
N GLY A 462 14.80 8.61 11.23
CA GLY A 462 15.88 7.64 11.25
C GLY A 462 17.04 8.02 10.33
N VAL A 463 17.62 7.02 9.67
CA VAL A 463 18.90 7.11 8.94
C VAL A 463 18.71 7.01 7.43
N GLY A 464 17.84 7.85 6.86
CA GLY A 464 17.64 7.95 5.41
C GLY A 464 17.05 6.66 4.81
N PHE A 465 17.11 6.49 3.49
CA PHE A 465 16.46 5.38 2.76
C PHE A 465 14.94 5.51 2.70
N ALA A 466 14.28 4.48 2.15
CA ALA A 466 12.83 4.40 2.13
C ALA A 466 12.37 3.88 3.50
N GLU A 467 12.66 4.64 4.55
CA GLU A 467 12.26 4.37 5.93
C GLU A 467 10.85 4.89 6.22
N HIS A 468 10.37 4.68 7.45
CA HIS A 468 9.03 5.13 7.87
C HIS A 468 8.84 6.64 7.67
N GLY A 469 7.79 7.02 6.94
CA GLY A 469 7.46 8.41 6.63
C GLY A 469 8.25 9.04 5.46
N ALA A 470 9.13 8.30 4.78
CA ALA A 470 9.87 8.82 3.63
C ALA A 470 8.95 9.26 2.46
N GLU A 471 7.85 8.54 2.26
CA GLU A 471 6.79 8.80 1.30
C GLU A 471 6.01 10.10 1.58
N LEU A 472 5.91 10.56 2.83
CA LEU A 472 5.17 11.79 3.19
C LEU A 472 5.70 13.01 2.42
N SER A 473 7.01 13.03 2.15
CA SER A 473 7.67 14.04 1.32
C SER A 473 7.01 14.14 -0.06
N PHE A 474 6.65 12.98 -0.63
CA PHE A 474 6.04 12.84 -1.95
C PHE A 474 4.53 12.98 -1.91
N GLU A 475 3.86 12.48 -0.87
CA GLU A 475 2.42 12.61 -0.68
C GLU A 475 1.98 14.07 -0.60
N PHE A 476 2.71 14.89 0.16
CA PHE A 476 2.37 16.30 0.40
C PHE A 476 3.13 17.27 -0.50
N ARG A 477 3.98 16.76 -1.41
CA ARG A 477 4.85 17.59 -2.27
C ARG A 477 5.66 18.57 -1.44
N LEU A 478 6.32 18.07 -0.39
CA LEU A 478 6.95 18.88 0.64
C LEU A 478 8.00 19.83 0.02
N PRO A 479 7.80 21.16 0.13
CA PRO A 479 8.88 22.12 -0.11
C PRO A 479 9.86 22.09 1.06
N TYR A 480 10.93 22.90 1.00
CA TYR A 480 11.75 23.13 2.18
C TYR A 480 10.91 23.76 3.31
N VAL A 481 10.77 23.04 4.42
CA VAL A 481 10.13 23.51 5.65
C VAL A 481 11.20 23.59 6.74
N SER A 482 11.44 24.79 7.24
CA SER A 482 12.44 25.00 8.30
C SER A 482 12.04 24.25 9.58
N GLY A 483 12.99 23.49 10.15
CA GLY A 483 12.78 22.70 11.36
C GLY A 483 12.03 21.37 11.15
N SER A 484 11.65 21.06 9.91
CA SER A 484 11.04 19.78 9.56
C SER A 484 12.04 18.63 9.66
N PRO A 485 11.66 17.48 10.26
CA PRO A 485 12.44 16.27 10.08
C PRO A 485 12.36 15.78 8.61
N TYR A 486 11.25 15.97 7.91
CA TYR A 486 11.09 15.43 6.57
C TYR A 486 11.96 16.19 5.54
N PRO A 487 12.79 15.47 4.77
CA PRO A 487 13.55 16.10 3.71
C PRO A 487 12.60 16.62 2.61
N PRO A 488 12.85 17.81 2.03
CA PRO A 488 12.08 18.26 0.89
C PRO A 488 12.26 17.29 -0.28
N ILE A 489 11.27 17.21 -1.17
CA ILE A 489 11.46 16.47 -2.43
C ILE A 489 12.65 17.11 -3.17
N PRO A 490 13.65 16.32 -3.60
CA PRO A 490 14.74 16.82 -4.41
C PRO A 490 14.20 17.51 -5.66
N ASP A 491 14.82 18.62 -6.06
CA ASP A 491 14.41 19.37 -7.27
C ASP A 491 14.86 18.65 -8.56
N VAL A 492 14.40 17.42 -8.72
CA VAL A 492 14.69 16.52 -9.82
C VAL A 492 13.36 16.19 -10.50
N PRO A 493 13.25 16.37 -11.83
CA PRO A 493 11.99 16.11 -12.56
C PRO A 493 11.40 14.71 -12.29
N ALA A 494 12.25 13.68 -12.19
CA ALA A 494 11.81 12.33 -11.88
C ALA A 494 11.13 12.24 -10.50
N MET A 495 11.69 12.86 -9.46
CA MET A 495 11.10 12.84 -8.11
C MET A 495 9.78 13.61 -8.05
N ARG A 496 9.70 14.74 -8.76
CA ARG A 496 8.44 15.49 -8.92
C ARG A 496 7.37 14.69 -9.65
N ASN A 497 7.75 13.94 -10.69
CA ASN A 497 6.83 13.05 -11.39
C ASN A 497 6.33 11.91 -10.49
N VAL A 498 7.19 11.31 -9.66
CA VAL A 498 6.75 10.28 -8.70
C VAL A 498 5.74 10.85 -7.71
N SER A 499 6.00 12.03 -7.13
CA SER A 499 5.06 12.71 -6.22
C SER A 499 3.72 13.02 -6.90
N TYR A 500 3.76 13.56 -8.12
CA TYR A 500 2.55 13.80 -8.90
C TYR A 500 1.77 12.52 -9.19
N ALA A 501 2.46 11.43 -9.55
CA ALA A 501 1.81 10.15 -9.84
C ALA A 501 1.11 9.57 -8.61
N MET A 502 1.75 9.65 -7.44
CA MET A 502 1.17 9.22 -6.18
C MET A 502 -0.11 10.00 -5.83
N GLN A 503 -0.04 11.34 -5.90
CA GLN A 503 -1.21 12.19 -5.66
C GLN A 503 -2.33 11.92 -6.68
N ALA A 504 -1.99 11.75 -7.97
CA ALA A 504 -2.97 11.46 -9.01
C ALA A 504 -3.70 10.13 -8.75
N HIS A 505 -2.99 9.08 -8.35
CA HIS A 505 -3.61 7.81 -7.95
C HIS A 505 -4.52 7.96 -6.74
N PHE A 506 -4.06 8.63 -5.67
CA PHE A 506 -4.86 8.79 -4.44
C PHE A 506 -6.13 9.60 -4.69
N VAL A 507 -6.02 10.68 -5.46
CA VAL A 507 -7.18 11.50 -5.86
C VAL A 507 -8.14 10.71 -6.76
N ALA A 508 -7.63 10.03 -7.79
CA ALA A 508 -8.47 9.23 -8.69
C ALA A 508 -9.21 8.11 -7.94
N PHE A 509 -8.51 7.46 -7.01
CA PHE A 509 -9.08 6.46 -6.12
C PHE A 509 -10.17 7.06 -5.22
N ALA A 510 -9.91 8.21 -4.59
CA ALA A 510 -10.90 8.86 -3.75
C ALA A 510 -12.16 9.28 -4.54
N ALA A 511 -11.99 9.68 -5.80
CA ALA A 511 -13.08 10.09 -6.67
C ALA A 511 -13.86 8.92 -7.28
N THR A 512 -13.23 7.77 -7.53
CA THR A 512 -13.85 6.71 -8.35
C THR A 512 -13.78 5.30 -7.76
N GLY A 513 -12.87 5.05 -6.82
CA GLY A 513 -12.54 3.71 -6.32
C GLY A 513 -11.51 2.98 -7.20
N ASP A 514 -11.01 3.62 -8.25
CA ASP A 514 -9.96 3.10 -9.12
C ASP A 514 -8.80 4.10 -9.17
N PRO A 515 -7.60 3.74 -8.67
CA PRO A 515 -6.45 4.63 -8.74
C PRO A 515 -6.02 4.93 -10.17
N ASN A 516 -6.47 4.18 -11.18
CA ASN A 516 -6.10 4.40 -12.59
C ASN A 516 -6.96 5.44 -13.31
N ALA A 517 -8.03 5.93 -12.67
CA ALA A 517 -8.99 6.86 -13.30
C ALA A 517 -8.49 8.32 -13.36
N HIS A 518 -7.18 8.54 -13.46
CA HIS A 518 -6.54 9.86 -13.54
C HIS A 518 -6.35 10.36 -14.99
N HIS A 519 -6.42 9.48 -15.99
CA HIS A 519 -6.27 9.83 -17.44
C HIS A 519 -4.92 10.48 -17.80
N VAL A 520 -3.83 10.00 -17.21
CA VAL A 520 -2.45 10.49 -17.47
C VAL A 520 -1.63 9.33 -18.02
N GLU A 521 -1.25 9.40 -19.30
CA GLU A 521 -0.71 8.25 -20.04
C GLU A 521 0.63 7.71 -19.54
N TRP A 522 1.50 8.57 -19.00
CA TRP A 522 2.83 8.16 -18.55
C TRP A 522 2.82 7.49 -17.16
N ILE A 523 1.74 7.64 -16.40
CA ILE A 523 1.60 6.99 -15.09
C ILE A 523 1.28 5.51 -15.33
N PRO A 524 2.08 4.57 -14.77
CA PRO A 524 1.81 3.14 -14.89
C PRO A 524 0.45 2.75 -14.32
N LYS A 525 -0.16 1.70 -14.89
CA LYS A 525 -1.37 1.12 -14.31
C LYS A 525 -1.05 0.42 -12.99
N TRP A 526 -1.87 0.70 -11.98
CA TRP A 526 -1.87 0.04 -10.69
C TRP A 526 -2.90 -1.10 -10.69
N PRO A 527 -2.46 -2.37 -10.73
CA PRO A 527 -3.38 -3.50 -10.74
C PRO A 527 -4.09 -3.64 -9.38
N VAL A 528 -5.30 -4.21 -9.41
CA VAL A 528 -5.95 -4.69 -8.19
C VAL A 528 -5.05 -5.76 -7.57
N TYR A 529 -4.89 -5.72 -6.25
CA TYR A 529 -4.18 -6.73 -5.50
C TYR A 529 -4.95 -8.06 -5.59
N ALA A 530 -4.48 -8.92 -6.48
CA ALA A 530 -4.85 -10.32 -6.49
C ALA A 530 -3.91 -11.09 -5.54
N GLY A 531 -4.41 -12.13 -4.89
CA GLY A 531 -3.58 -13.04 -4.10
C GLY A 531 -2.49 -13.72 -4.96
N ASN A 532 -1.72 -14.63 -4.36
CA ASN A 532 -0.64 -15.34 -5.06
C ASN A 532 -1.14 -15.90 -6.40
N ARG A 533 -0.72 -15.30 -7.52
CA ARG A 533 -1.06 -15.78 -8.86
C ARG A 533 -0.13 -16.92 -9.23
N HIS A 534 -0.69 -17.99 -9.77
CA HIS A 534 0.02 -19.25 -9.99
C HIS A 534 0.18 -19.56 -11.47
N ILE A 535 1.40 -19.85 -11.92
CA ILE A 535 1.63 -20.38 -13.26
C ILE A 535 2.45 -21.67 -13.23
N ILE A 536 2.04 -22.63 -14.06
CA ILE A 536 2.88 -23.78 -14.43
C ILE A 536 3.25 -23.65 -15.90
N ILE A 537 4.55 -23.69 -16.21
CA ILE A 537 5.09 -23.63 -17.57
C ILE A 537 5.68 -24.99 -17.95
N VAL A 538 5.01 -25.73 -18.83
CA VAL A 538 5.46 -27.02 -19.36
C VAL A 538 6.30 -26.81 -20.61
N GLY A 539 7.48 -27.42 -20.68
CA GLY A 539 8.42 -27.27 -21.79
C GLY A 539 9.25 -25.99 -21.69
N ALA A 540 9.75 -25.68 -20.49
CA ALA A 540 10.53 -24.47 -20.26
C ALA A 540 11.83 -24.45 -21.10
N GLY A 541 12.01 -23.39 -21.91
CA GLY A 541 13.16 -23.17 -22.79
C GLY A 541 13.85 -21.82 -22.59
N PRO A 542 15.00 -21.59 -23.25
CA PRO A 542 15.88 -20.42 -23.01
C PRO A 542 15.34 -19.10 -23.55
N PHE A 543 14.23 -19.11 -24.29
CA PHE A 543 13.66 -17.93 -24.93
C PHE A 543 12.36 -17.52 -24.22
N ILE A 544 11.21 -17.82 -24.83
CA ILE A 544 9.89 -17.41 -24.34
C ILE A 544 9.64 -17.79 -22.88
N SER A 545 9.89 -19.04 -22.48
CA SER A 545 9.60 -19.46 -21.09
C SER A 545 10.44 -18.69 -20.07
N ARG A 546 11.74 -18.48 -20.35
CA ARG A 546 12.65 -17.70 -19.51
C ARG A 546 12.19 -16.25 -19.38
N SER A 547 11.91 -15.58 -20.50
CA SER A 547 11.45 -14.18 -20.48
C SER A 547 10.06 -14.03 -19.85
N LEU A 548 9.17 -15.01 -20.05
CA LEU A 548 7.88 -15.05 -19.37
C LEU A 548 8.07 -15.22 -17.86
N SER A 549 9.02 -16.04 -17.40
CA SER A 549 9.36 -16.14 -15.97
C SER A 549 9.85 -14.81 -15.39
N HIS A 550 10.68 -14.06 -16.13
CA HIS A 550 11.14 -12.74 -15.69
C HIS A 550 9.98 -11.74 -15.55
N TYR A 551 9.14 -11.63 -16.58
CA TYR A 551 7.96 -10.78 -16.54
C TYR A 551 7.06 -11.14 -15.35
N LEU A 552 6.73 -12.42 -15.17
CA LEU A 552 5.83 -12.88 -14.10
C LEU A 552 6.44 -12.73 -12.70
N ALA A 553 7.76 -12.93 -12.55
CA ALA A 553 8.45 -12.68 -11.29
C ALA A 553 8.41 -11.18 -10.92
N SER A 554 8.53 -10.28 -11.90
CA SER A 554 8.35 -8.83 -11.68
C SER A 554 6.96 -8.48 -11.15
N GLN A 555 5.96 -9.34 -11.38
CA GLN A 555 4.58 -9.21 -10.93
C GLN A 555 4.28 -10.08 -9.70
N ASN A 556 5.29 -10.65 -9.03
CA ASN A 556 5.17 -11.52 -7.86
C ASN A 556 4.34 -12.80 -8.06
N TRP A 557 4.33 -13.37 -9.27
CA TRP A 557 3.70 -14.66 -9.51
C TRP A 557 4.54 -15.80 -8.90
N ARG A 558 3.87 -16.84 -8.42
CA ARG A 558 4.52 -18.11 -8.09
C ARG A 558 4.59 -18.96 -9.34
N ILE A 559 5.82 -19.31 -9.72
CA ILE A 559 6.13 -19.92 -11.02
C ILE A 559 6.68 -21.32 -10.79
N VAL A 560 6.14 -22.31 -11.51
CA VAL A 560 6.73 -23.65 -11.62
C VAL A 560 7.15 -23.91 -13.06
N LEU A 561 8.43 -24.24 -13.27
CA LEU A 561 8.98 -24.61 -14.56
C LEU A 561 9.14 -26.13 -14.68
N VAL A 562 8.59 -26.70 -15.76
CA VAL A 562 8.63 -28.14 -16.03
C VAL A 562 9.33 -28.41 -17.36
N SER A 563 10.36 -29.26 -17.36
CA SER A 563 11.10 -29.66 -18.57
C SER A 563 11.95 -30.90 -18.32
N ARG A 564 12.54 -31.49 -19.37
CA ARG A 564 13.37 -32.70 -19.26
C ARG A 564 14.76 -32.47 -18.65
N THR A 565 15.25 -31.24 -18.68
CA THR A 565 16.64 -30.91 -18.28
C THR A 565 16.66 -30.10 -16.98
N GLU A 566 16.84 -30.78 -15.85
CA GLU A 566 16.87 -30.15 -14.52
C GLU A 566 17.91 -29.03 -14.42
N GLN A 567 19.14 -29.26 -14.91
CA GLN A 567 20.21 -28.26 -14.88
C GLN A 567 19.82 -26.93 -15.57
N LYS A 568 19.09 -27.00 -16.69
CA LYS A 568 18.62 -25.80 -17.40
C LYS A 568 17.51 -25.09 -16.64
N LEU A 569 16.59 -25.84 -16.05
CA LEU A 569 15.53 -25.29 -15.21
C LEU A 569 16.11 -24.52 -14.02
N GLN A 570 17.07 -25.13 -13.32
CA GLN A 570 17.75 -24.51 -12.19
C GLN A 570 18.51 -23.25 -12.59
N ALA A 571 19.13 -23.24 -13.78
CA ALA A 571 19.80 -22.05 -14.30
C ALA A 571 18.81 -20.89 -14.53
N TYR A 572 17.64 -21.14 -15.13
CA TYR A 572 16.62 -20.10 -15.34
C TYR A 572 16.02 -19.60 -14.02
N ALA A 573 15.78 -20.50 -13.07
CA ALA A 573 15.28 -20.14 -11.74
C ALA A 573 16.30 -19.27 -10.98
N ALA A 574 17.58 -19.66 -10.97
CA ALA A 574 18.65 -18.89 -10.32
C ALA A 574 18.84 -17.51 -10.98
N GLU A 575 18.75 -17.44 -12.30
CA GLU A 575 18.79 -16.17 -13.02
C GLU A 575 17.62 -15.25 -12.64
N THR A 576 16.40 -15.79 -12.60
CA THR A 576 15.20 -15.04 -12.20
C THR A 576 15.34 -14.53 -10.76
N ALA A 577 15.81 -15.38 -9.83
CA ALA A 577 16.02 -15.00 -8.44
C ALA A 577 17.07 -13.88 -8.29
N LYS A 578 18.12 -13.89 -9.14
CA LYS A 578 19.13 -12.83 -9.16
C LYS A 578 18.57 -11.49 -9.66
N LEU A 579 17.69 -11.52 -10.67
CA LEU A 579 17.08 -10.31 -11.24
C LEU A 579 15.95 -9.76 -10.35
N TYR A 580 15.22 -10.64 -9.67
CA TYR A 580 14.04 -10.31 -8.86
C TYR A 580 14.15 -10.91 -7.44
N PRO A 581 15.08 -10.43 -6.59
CA PRO A 581 15.38 -11.04 -5.30
C PRO A 581 14.22 -10.97 -4.29
N SER A 582 13.24 -10.08 -4.50
CA SER A 582 12.02 -9.98 -3.67
C SER A 582 10.84 -10.82 -4.17
N ALA A 583 10.95 -11.48 -5.34
CA ALA A 583 9.87 -12.30 -5.89
C ALA A 583 9.84 -13.70 -5.24
N PRO A 584 8.69 -14.39 -5.24
CA PRO A 584 8.64 -15.79 -4.84
C PRO A 584 9.64 -16.66 -5.62
N PRO A 585 10.24 -17.68 -4.98
CA PRO A 585 11.20 -18.53 -5.66
C PRO A 585 10.54 -19.27 -6.83
N VAL A 586 11.23 -19.29 -7.97
CA VAL A 586 10.82 -20.09 -9.13
C VAL A 586 11.11 -21.56 -8.83
N LEU A 587 10.06 -22.36 -8.73
CA LEU A 587 10.16 -23.79 -8.49
C LEU A 587 10.39 -24.53 -9.80
N THR A 588 11.06 -25.67 -9.74
CA THR A 588 11.36 -26.46 -10.93
C THR A 588 11.07 -27.94 -10.73
N ARG A 589 10.63 -28.63 -11.78
CA ARG A 589 10.38 -30.06 -11.78
C ARG A 589 10.79 -30.70 -13.09
N GLN A 590 11.58 -31.77 -13.00
CA GLN A 590 11.91 -32.57 -14.17
C GLN A 590 10.71 -33.42 -14.61
N ALA A 591 10.37 -33.38 -15.90
CA ALA A 591 9.37 -34.26 -16.49
C ALA A 591 9.56 -34.43 -18.01
N ASP A 592 9.18 -35.60 -18.54
CA ASP A 592 9.08 -35.82 -19.98
C ASP A 592 7.64 -35.61 -20.44
N ALA A 593 7.43 -34.57 -21.25
CA ALA A 593 6.11 -34.25 -21.81
C ALA A 593 5.58 -35.32 -22.78
N SER A 594 6.43 -36.22 -23.29
CA SER A 594 6.02 -37.35 -24.13
C SER A 594 5.52 -38.56 -23.34
N ASP A 595 5.74 -38.59 -22.02
CA ASP A 595 5.25 -39.61 -21.10
C ASP A 595 4.11 -39.04 -20.23
N PRO A 596 2.86 -39.47 -20.46
CA PRO A 596 1.71 -39.01 -19.67
C PRO A 596 1.87 -39.19 -18.16
N SER A 597 2.52 -40.28 -17.71
CA SER A 597 2.67 -40.56 -16.28
C SER A 597 3.67 -39.59 -15.63
N SER A 598 4.79 -39.36 -16.31
CA SER A 598 5.79 -38.37 -15.90
C SER A 598 5.19 -36.97 -15.83
N LEU A 599 4.44 -36.56 -16.87
CA LEU A 599 3.83 -35.24 -16.93
C LEU A 599 2.76 -35.04 -15.85
N LEU A 600 1.85 -35.99 -15.65
CA LEU A 600 0.81 -35.91 -14.61
C LEU A 600 1.43 -35.81 -13.21
N SER A 601 2.42 -36.64 -12.90
CA SER A 601 3.11 -36.60 -11.60
C SER A 601 3.77 -35.24 -11.34
N ALA A 602 4.36 -34.62 -12.37
CA ALA A 602 4.96 -33.30 -12.25
C ALA A 602 3.92 -32.19 -12.08
N LEU A 603 2.78 -32.28 -12.76
CA LEU A 603 1.67 -31.32 -12.63
C LEU A 603 1.00 -31.41 -11.25
N ASP A 604 0.75 -32.61 -10.74
CA ASP A 604 0.20 -32.82 -9.39
C ASP A 604 1.16 -32.29 -8.32
N TRP A 605 2.46 -32.57 -8.47
CA TRP A 605 3.48 -31.99 -7.61
C TRP A 605 3.46 -30.45 -7.69
N ALA A 606 3.44 -29.88 -8.90
CA ALA A 606 3.44 -28.43 -9.08
C ALA A 606 2.21 -27.78 -8.43
N ALA A 607 1.02 -28.34 -8.60
CA ALA A 607 -0.19 -27.87 -7.93
C ALA A 607 -0.07 -27.95 -6.40
N SER A 608 0.55 -29.01 -5.85
CA SER A 608 0.78 -29.11 -4.39
C SER A 608 1.66 -27.99 -3.84
N GLN A 609 2.56 -27.43 -4.67
CA GLN A 609 3.44 -26.31 -4.31
C GLN A 609 2.80 -24.94 -4.55
N LEU A 610 1.60 -24.90 -5.16
CA LEU A 610 0.85 -23.71 -5.56
C LEU A 610 -0.54 -23.72 -4.92
N ASP A 611 -0.61 -24.08 -3.64
CA ASP A 611 -1.84 -24.08 -2.83
C ASP A 611 -2.97 -24.98 -3.38
N GLY A 612 -2.64 -25.94 -4.25
CA GLY A 612 -3.57 -26.88 -4.87
C GLY A 612 -4.38 -26.32 -6.04
N LYS A 613 -4.23 -25.04 -6.41
CA LYS A 613 -4.98 -24.38 -7.49
C LYS A 613 -4.06 -23.59 -8.42
N VAL A 614 -4.37 -23.57 -9.72
CA VAL A 614 -3.51 -23.00 -10.76
C VAL A 614 -4.26 -21.97 -11.58
N ASP A 615 -3.76 -20.73 -11.61
CA ASP A 615 -4.36 -19.66 -12.40
C ASP A 615 -4.09 -19.84 -13.89
N VAL A 616 -2.83 -20.12 -14.26
CA VAL A 616 -2.39 -20.27 -15.64
C VAL A 616 -1.64 -21.58 -15.84
N LEU A 617 -2.05 -22.37 -16.83
CA LEU A 617 -1.25 -23.48 -17.34
C LEU A 617 -0.72 -23.08 -18.72
N CYS A 618 0.60 -22.94 -18.87
CA CYS A 618 1.26 -22.64 -20.13
C CYS A 618 1.93 -23.89 -20.69
N TYR A 619 1.41 -24.38 -21.83
CA TYR A 619 1.97 -25.51 -22.55
C TYR A 619 2.87 -25.02 -23.70
N ASN A 620 4.19 -25.14 -23.50
CA ASN A 620 5.23 -24.72 -24.42
C ASN A 620 6.07 -25.87 -25.01
N ALA A 621 5.86 -27.11 -24.55
CA ALA A 621 6.68 -28.24 -24.97
C ALA A 621 6.56 -28.54 -26.47
N ALA A 622 7.71 -28.51 -27.15
CA ALA A 622 7.90 -28.95 -28.53
C ALA A 622 9.38 -29.21 -28.79
N VAL A 623 9.69 -30.01 -29.81
CA VAL A 623 11.06 -30.18 -30.31
C VAL A 623 11.32 -29.11 -31.37
N VAL A 624 12.13 -28.12 -31.04
CA VAL A 624 12.50 -27.04 -31.97
C VAL A 624 13.84 -27.39 -32.61
N GLY A 625 13.79 -28.00 -33.79
CA GLY A 625 14.97 -28.41 -34.54
C GLY A 625 14.66 -28.56 -36.03
N ALA A 626 15.69 -28.37 -36.86
CA ALA A 626 15.54 -28.54 -38.31
C ALA A 626 15.32 -30.01 -38.65
N THR A 627 14.28 -30.30 -39.43
CA THR A 627 13.97 -31.62 -39.97
C THR A 627 13.60 -31.48 -41.45
N ASP A 628 14.43 -32.07 -42.31
CA ASP A 628 14.20 -32.08 -43.74
C ASP A 628 13.13 -33.12 -44.12
N LEU A 629 12.17 -32.71 -44.96
CA LEU A 629 11.02 -33.53 -45.32
C LEU A 629 11.41 -34.88 -45.94
N MET A 630 12.49 -34.91 -46.73
CA MET A 630 12.89 -36.11 -47.48
C MET A 630 13.64 -37.13 -46.61
N SER A 631 14.10 -36.71 -45.42
CA SER A 631 14.83 -37.54 -44.46
C SER A 631 14.09 -37.78 -43.14
N LEU A 632 12.91 -37.17 -42.97
CA LEU A 632 12.08 -37.30 -41.76
C LEU A 632 11.56 -38.74 -41.61
N THR A 633 11.89 -39.39 -40.48
CA THR A 633 11.41 -40.74 -40.19
C THR A 633 10.09 -40.73 -39.40
N PRO A 634 9.26 -41.79 -39.51
CA PRO A 634 8.04 -41.93 -38.72
C PRO A 634 8.28 -41.87 -37.21
N GLU A 635 9.41 -42.36 -36.72
CA GLU A 635 9.75 -42.38 -35.29
C GLU A 635 9.99 -40.97 -34.75
N VAL A 636 10.74 -40.14 -35.50
CA VAL A 636 10.97 -38.73 -35.15
C VAL A 636 9.65 -37.97 -35.14
N LEU A 637 8.84 -38.14 -36.19
CA LEU A 637 7.52 -37.52 -36.27
C LEU A 637 6.63 -37.96 -35.09
N THR A 638 6.58 -39.26 -34.80
CA THR A 638 5.80 -39.80 -33.68
C THR A 638 6.27 -39.24 -32.34
N SER A 639 7.57 -39.10 -32.12
CA SER A 639 8.13 -38.52 -30.91
C SER A 639 7.70 -37.06 -30.74
N ASP A 640 7.80 -36.25 -31.80
CA ASP A 640 7.39 -34.85 -31.78
C ASP A 640 5.89 -34.68 -31.53
N PHE A 641 5.06 -35.56 -32.11
CA PHE A 641 3.61 -35.62 -31.84
C PHE A 641 3.30 -35.98 -30.38
N LYS A 642 4.04 -36.93 -29.79
CA LYS A 642 3.88 -37.27 -28.37
C LYS A 642 4.15 -36.06 -27.47
N ILE A 643 5.17 -35.27 -27.80
CA ILE A 643 5.51 -34.07 -27.04
C ILE A 643 4.46 -32.97 -27.27
N ALA A 644 4.28 -32.51 -28.50
CA ALA A 644 3.48 -31.30 -28.75
C ALA A 644 1.97 -31.52 -28.66
N THR A 645 1.47 -32.71 -29.00
CA THR A 645 0.03 -33.01 -29.09
C THR A 645 -0.46 -33.90 -27.96
N VAL A 646 0.17 -35.06 -27.74
CA VAL A 646 -0.28 -35.99 -26.67
C VAL A 646 -0.06 -35.36 -25.29
N GLY A 647 1.11 -34.76 -25.06
CA GLY A 647 1.37 -34.06 -23.80
C GLY A 647 0.42 -32.87 -23.58
N LEU A 648 0.04 -32.14 -24.64
CA LEU A 648 -0.97 -31.07 -24.55
C LEU A 648 -2.35 -31.64 -24.18
N LEU A 649 -2.76 -32.77 -24.78
CA LEU A 649 -4.00 -33.45 -24.42
C LEU A 649 -4.03 -33.79 -22.93
N VAL A 650 -2.94 -34.39 -22.42
CA VAL A 650 -2.80 -34.75 -21.00
C VAL A 650 -2.90 -33.53 -20.10
N ALA A 651 -2.13 -32.48 -20.40
CA ALA A 651 -2.13 -31.24 -19.63
C ALA A 651 -3.50 -30.52 -19.64
N GLY A 652 -4.13 -30.43 -20.82
CA GLY A 652 -5.44 -29.79 -20.98
C GLY A 652 -6.59 -30.56 -20.31
N GLN A 653 -6.51 -31.89 -20.24
CA GLN A 653 -7.46 -32.72 -19.48
C GLN A 653 -7.24 -32.66 -17.96
N TRP A 654 -6.00 -32.43 -17.54
CA TRP A 654 -5.63 -32.27 -16.13
C TRP A 654 -6.08 -30.91 -15.56
N PHE A 655 -5.90 -29.84 -16.33
CA PHE A 655 -6.11 -28.46 -15.87
C PHE A 655 -7.49 -28.15 -15.27
N PRO A 656 -8.64 -28.55 -15.85
CA PRO A 656 -9.95 -28.17 -15.30
C PRO A 656 -10.23 -28.69 -13.89
N LYS A 657 -9.48 -29.70 -13.42
CA LYS A 657 -9.56 -30.25 -12.07
C LYS A 657 -8.78 -29.42 -11.04
N HIS A 658 -7.84 -28.60 -11.49
CA HIS A 658 -6.91 -27.82 -10.66
C HIS A 658 -6.94 -26.32 -10.97
N ALA A 659 -7.74 -25.89 -11.94
CA ALA A 659 -7.86 -24.48 -12.31
C ALA A 659 -8.42 -23.64 -11.15
N ASN A 660 -7.80 -22.49 -10.88
CA ASN A 660 -8.20 -21.59 -9.80
C ASN A 660 -9.46 -20.79 -10.16
N LYS A 661 -10.63 -21.34 -9.84
CA LYS A 661 -11.93 -20.72 -10.12
C LYS A 661 -12.39 -19.73 -9.06
N ASP A 662 -11.65 -19.59 -7.97
CA ASP A 662 -12.03 -18.74 -6.83
C ASP A 662 -12.01 -17.26 -7.19
N HIS A 663 -11.24 -16.86 -8.20
CA HIS A 663 -11.12 -15.48 -8.67
C HIS A 663 -12.17 -15.08 -9.71
N ILE A 664 -13.01 -16.02 -10.18
CA ILE A 664 -14.06 -15.74 -11.18
C ILE A 664 -15.05 -14.66 -10.71
N PRO A 665 -15.52 -14.64 -9.44
CA PRO A 665 -16.37 -13.56 -8.93
C PRO A 665 -15.73 -12.17 -9.01
N ALA A 666 -14.39 -12.09 -9.03
CA ALA A 666 -13.62 -10.86 -9.22
C ALA A 666 -13.36 -10.52 -10.70
N GLY A 667 -13.91 -11.31 -11.63
CA GLY A 667 -13.73 -11.14 -13.08
C GLY A 667 -12.43 -11.75 -13.63
N GLU A 668 -11.69 -12.53 -12.83
CA GLU A 668 -10.43 -13.14 -13.23
C GLU A 668 -10.59 -14.65 -13.47
N TYR A 669 -10.45 -15.08 -14.72
CA TYR A 669 -10.68 -16.47 -15.14
C TYR A 669 -9.37 -17.26 -15.31
N PRO A 670 -9.36 -18.57 -14.98
CA PRO A 670 -8.23 -19.43 -15.29
C PRO A 670 -7.95 -19.50 -16.79
N LEU A 671 -6.68 -19.68 -17.16
CA LEU A 671 -6.24 -19.63 -18.54
C LEU A 671 -5.31 -20.79 -18.91
N LEU A 672 -5.65 -21.53 -19.97
CA LEU A 672 -4.76 -22.46 -20.66
C LEU A 672 -4.09 -21.72 -21.81
N LEU A 673 -2.78 -21.49 -21.71
CA LEU A 673 -1.97 -20.92 -22.79
C LEU A 673 -1.27 -22.04 -23.55
N VAL A 674 -1.40 -22.08 -24.88
CA VAL A 674 -0.67 -23.03 -25.71
C VAL A 674 0.18 -22.29 -26.72
N THR A 675 1.51 -22.42 -26.61
CA THR A 675 2.41 -21.70 -27.52
C THR A 675 2.46 -22.37 -28.90
N GLY A 676 2.49 -21.54 -29.94
CA GLY A 676 2.60 -22.01 -31.32
C GLY A 676 3.34 -21.02 -32.21
N GLY A 677 3.24 -21.27 -33.50
CA GLY A 677 3.66 -20.38 -34.57
C GLY A 677 2.82 -20.67 -35.81
N VAL A 678 2.87 -19.85 -36.84
CA VAL A 678 1.98 -19.99 -38.02
C VAL A 678 2.40 -21.11 -39.00
N LEU A 679 3.07 -22.16 -38.51
CA LEU A 679 3.59 -23.27 -39.33
C LEU A 679 2.49 -24.16 -39.91
N ASP A 680 1.28 -24.09 -39.37
CA ASP A 680 0.06 -24.70 -39.93
C ASP A 680 -0.41 -23.96 -41.20
N LYS A 681 -0.25 -22.63 -41.23
CA LYS A 681 -0.61 -21.75 -42.35
C LYS A 681 0.52 -21.61 -43.36
N ASN A 682 1.76 -21.63 -42.90
CA ASN A 682 2.99 -21.46 -43.66
C ASN A 682 4.02 -22.54 -43.27
N PRO A 683 3.83 -23.80 -43.68
CA PRO A 683 4.73 -24.88 -43.31
C PRO A 683 6.14 -24.64 -43.86
N MET A 684 7.16 -24.87 -43.03
CA MET A 684 8.56 -24.74 -43.41
C MET A 684 9.14 -26.13 -43.70
N PRO A 685 9.55 -26.45 -44.95
CA PRO A 685 10.11 -27.76 -45.28
C PRO A 685 11.35 -28.15 -44.47
N SER A 686 12.13 -27.16 -44.02
CA SER A 686 13.29 -27.35 -43.15
C SER A 686 12.95 -27.63 -41.68
N TYR A 687 11.67 -27.57 -41.30
CA TYR A 687 11.14 -27.84 -39.97
C TYR A 687 9.87 -28.71 -40.09
N SER A 688 9.93 -29.75 -40.91
CA SER A 688 8.75 -30.51 -41.33
C SER A 688 8.02 -31.19 -40.16
N SER A 689 8.75 -31.82 -39.24
CA SER A 689 8.15 -32.49 -38.07
C SER A 689 7.51 -31.49 -37.10
N LEU A 690 8.20 -30.38 -36.83
CA LEU A 690 7.69 -29.30 -35.99
C LEU A 690 6.44 -28.66 -36.61
N SER A 691 6.41 -28.46 -37.93
CA SER A 691 5.25 -27.90 -38.64
C SER A 691 4.03 -28.81 -38.50
N ALA A 692 4.20 -30.12 -38.71
CA ALA A 692 3.13 -31.10 -38.54
C ALA A 692 2.65 -31.19 -37.09
N ALA A 693 3.57 -31.30 -36.12
CA ALA A 693 3.24 -31.43 -34.71
C ALA A 693 2.57 -30.17 -34.14
N LYS A 694 3.00 -28.97 -34.56
CA LYS A 694 2.36 -27.71 -34.15
C LYS A 694 0.99 -27.51 -34.80
N SER A 695 0.80 -27.93 -36.05
CA SER A 695 -0.53 -27.93 -36.68
C SER A 695 -1.52 -28.80 -35.89
N ALA A 696 -1.11 -30.00 -35.48
CA ALA A 696 -1.92 -30.86 -34.64
C ALA A 696 -2.19 -30.26 -33.25
N SER A 697 -1.18 -29.66 -32.60
CA SER A 697 -1.38 -29.00 -31.30
C SER A 697 -2.35 -27.83 -31.38
N GLN A 698 -2.29 -27.02 -32.44
CA GLN A 698 -3.22 -25.89 -32.64
C GLN A 698 -4.66 -26.36 -32.83
N ASN A 699 -4.86 -27.39 -33.66
CA ASN A 699 -6.19 -27.99 -33.83
C ASN A 699 -6.75 -28.50 -32.49
N LEU A 700 -5.89 -29.08 -31.64
CA LEU A 700 -6.29 -29.54 -30.32
C LEU A 700 -6.59 -28.37 -29.36
N THR A 701 -5.78 -27.30 -29.36
CA THR A 701 -6.06 -26.06 -28.60
C THR A 701 -7.43 -25.50 -28.94
N ASP A 702 -7.75 -25.46 -30.24
CA ASP A 702 -9.04 -25.07 -30.76
C ASP A 702 -10.17 -25.90 -30.15
N GLN A 703 -10.04 -27.23 -30.13
CA GLN A 703 -11.04 -28.09 -29.51
C GLN A 703 -11.18 -27.82 -28.01
N PHE A 704 -10.07 -27.65 -27.29
CA PHE A 704 -10.09 -27.26 -25.87
C PHE A 704 -10.81 -25.93 -25.65
N SER A 705 -10.62 -24.94 -26.52
CA SER A 705 -11.29 -23.64 -26.41
C SER A 705 -12.82 -23.74 -26.50
N GLN A 706 -13.36 -24.75 -27.18
CA GLN A 706 -14.82 -24.94 -27.27
C GLN A 706 -15.37 -25.57 -25.99
N VAL A 707 -14.63 -26.53 -25.43
CA VAL A 707 -15.05 -27.33 -24.28
C VAL A 707 -14.78 -26.64 -22.95
N LEU A 708 -13.56 -26.13 -22.73
CA LEU A 708 -13.14 -25.54 -21.46
C LEU A 708 -13.84 -24.22 -21.16
N THR A 709 -14.06 -23.42 -22.19
CA THR A 709 -14.68 -22.10 -22.10
C THR A 709 -16.19 -22.20 -21.82
N SER A 710 -16.90 -23.12 -22.48
CA SER A 710 -18.35 -23.28 -22.30
C SER A 710 -18.72 -24.19 -21.11
N GLY A 711 -17.87 -25.16 -20.78
CA GLY A 711 -18.18 -26.21 -19.81
C GLY A 711 -17.43 -26.11 -18.48
N HIS A 712 -16.35 -25.34 -18.41
CA HIS A 712 -15.48 -25.31 -17.23
C HIS A 712 -15.11 -23.91 -16.73
N ASN A 713 -15.56 -22.84 -17.39
CA ASN A 713 -15.18 -21.44 -17.14
C ASN A 713 -13.65 -21.22 -17.20
N ILE A 714 -13.02 -21.82 -18.20
CA ILE A 714 -11.57 -21.69 -18.42
C ILE A 714 -11.34 -21.14 -19.81
N LEU A 715 -10.53 -20.09 -19.87
CA LEU A 715 -10.12 -19.45 -21.11
C LEU A 715 -9.00 -20.25 -21.76
N VAL A 716 -8.92 -20.19 -23.09
CA VAL A 716 -7.84 -20.83 -23.86
C VAL A 716 -7.26 -19.80 -24.80
N GLY A 717 -5.95 -19.58 -24.73
CA GLY A 717 -5.23 -18.60 -25.55
C GLY A 717 -4.06 -19.22 -26.30
N GLN A 718 -3.82 -18.72 -27.51
CA GLN A 718 -2.77 -19.23 -28.40
C GLN A 718 -1.82 -18.10 -28.85
N PRO A 719 -0.69 -17.89 -28.14
CA PRO A 719 0.36 -17.00 -28.60
C PRO A 719 1.12 -17.63 -29.79
N LEU A 720 1.03 -17.01 -30.97
CA LEU A 720 1.63 -17.47 -32.23
C LEU A 720 2.79 -16.58 -32.66
N VAL A 721 4.01 -17.13 -32.66
CA VAL A 721 5.21 -16.43 -33.14
C VAL A 721 5.50 -16.83 -34.59
N VAL A 722 5.56 -15.87 -35.52
CA VAL A 722 5.68 -16.14 -36.95
C VAL A 722 7.11 -16.46 -37.38
N GLN A 723 8.10 -15.90 -36.68
CA GLN A 723 9.51 -16.03 -37.05
C GLN A 723 10.31 -16.82 -36.02
N PRO A 724 11.34 -17.59 -36.45
CA PRO A 724 12.29 -18.21 -35.52
C PRO A 724 12.97 -17.17 -34.63
N ILE A 725 13.09 -17.48 -33.35
CA ILE A 725 13.83 -16.67 -32.38
C ILE A 725 15.32 -17.00 -32.52
N ILE A 726 16.03 -16.18 -33.29
CA ILE A 726 17.45 -16.39 -33.60
C ILE A 726 18.26 -15.24 -32.97
N PRO A 727 19.19 -15.53 -32.03
CA PRO A 727 20.09 -14.51 -31.49
C PRO A 727 21.08 -14.04 -32.57
N LYS A 728 21.48 -12.77 -32.51
CA LYS A 728 22.51 -12.21 -33.43
C LYS A 728 23.87 -12.86 -33.16
N GLU A 729 24.67 -13.03 -34.21
CA GLU A 729 26.11 -13.33 -34.04
C GLU A 729 26.77 -12.20 -33.24
N GLY A 730 27.40 -12.54 -32.12
CA GLY A 730 27.98 -11.57 -31.18
C GLY A 730 27.09 -11.15 -30.00
N GLY A 731 25.85 -11.65 -29.91
CA GLY A 731 24.94 -11.42 -28.79
C GLY A 731 23.87 -10.33 -29.06
N GLY A 732 22.76 -10.43 -28.33
CA GLY A 732 21.58 -9.57 -28.50
C GLY A 732 20.59 -10.05 -29.56
N TRP A 733 19.51 -9.30 -29.75
CA TRP A 733 18.38 -9.66 -30.62
C TRP A 733 18.17 -8.63 -31.72
N LEU A 734 17.54 -9.04 -32.82
CA LEU A 734 16.76 -8.10 -33.63
C LEU A 734 15.51 -7.74 -32.82
N THR A 735 15.09 -6.47 -32.80
CA THR A 735 13.97 -6.01 -31.95
C THR A 735 12.70 -6.85 -32.11
N LYS A 736 12.43 -7.40 -33.30
CA LYS A 736 11.28 -8.27 -33.59
C LYS A 736 11.45 -9.74 -33.18
N SER A 737 12.67 -10.18 -32.87
CA SER A 737 13.00 -11.54 -32.43
C SER A 737 13.35 -11.59 -30.94
N ASP A 738 13.23 -10.47 -30.22
CA ASP A 738 13.53 -10.37 -28.81
C ASP A 738 12.43 -11.04 -27.97
N PRO A 739 12.74 -12.10 -27.20
CA PRO A 739 11.76 -12.79 -26.36
C PRO A 739 11.06 -11.88 -25.35
N GLU A 740 11.72 -10.84 -24.84
CA GLU A 740 11.10 -9.90 -23.89
C GLU A 740 10.02 -9.06 -24.57
N VAL A 741 10.27 -8.63 -25.81
CA VAL A 741 9.28 -7.90 -26.63
C VAL A 741 8.11 -8.83 -26.97
N ILE A 742 8.37 -10.09 -27.35
CA ILE A 742 7.31 -11.06 -27.64
C ILE A 742 6.43 -11.30 -26.41
N VAL A 743 7.02 -11.47 -25.23
CA VAL A 743 6.26 -11.65 -23.97
C VAL A 743 5.36 -10.44 -23.71
N LYS A 744 5.91 -9.23 -23.85
CA LYS A 744 5.16 -7.99 -23.63
C LYS A 744 4.01 -7.79 -24.64
N GLU A 745 4.25 -8.06 -25.91
CA GLU A 745 3.28 -7.74 -26.98
C GLU A 745 2.26 -8.86 -27.22
N ILE A 746 2.58 -10.10 -26.86
CA ILE A 746 1.69 -11.26 -27.04
C ILE A 746 1.19 -11.86 -25.74
N PHE A 747 2.08 -12.20 -24.81
CA PHE A 747 1.71 -12.99 -23.63
C PHE A 747 0.99 -12.13 -22.59
N GLN A 748 1.52 -10.95 -22.29
CA GLN A 748 0.93 -10.01 -21.34
C GLN A 748 -0.54 -9.69 -21.68
N PRO A 749 -0.92 -9.37 -22.93
CA PRO A 749 -2.32 -9.13 -23.26
C PRO A 749 -3.28 -10.30 -22.98
N PHE A 750 -2.83 -11.55 -23.02
CA PHE A 750 -3.67 -12.69 -22.58
C PHE A 750 -3.84 -12.71 -21.06
N LEU A 751 -2.77 -12.41 -20.32
CA LEU A 751 -2.76 -12.37 -18.86
C LEU A 751 -3.59 -11.19 -18.32
N GLU A 752 -3.56 -10.03 -18.98
CA GLU A 752 -4.37 -8.88 -18.59
C GLU A 752 -5.84 -9.06 -18.97
N ALA A 753 -6.11 -9.54 -20.18
CA ALA A 753 -7.48 -9.62 -20.67
C ALA A 753 -8.34 -10.57 -19.80
N ARG A 754 -7.76 -11.66 -19.26
CA ARG A 754 -8.49 -12.63 -18.42
C ARG A 754 -9.03 -12.01 -17.13
N GLU A 755 -8.56 -10.82 -16.77
CA GLU A 755 -8.94 -10.03 -15.59
C GLU A 755 -10.03 -9.00 -15.91
N THR A 756 -10.43 -8.87 -17.19
CA THR A 756 -11.30 -7.79 -17.68
C THR A 756 -12.62 -8.26 -18.31
N ILE A 757 -12.94 -9.56 -18.24
CA ILE A 757 -14.10 -10.17 -18.92
C ILE A 757 -15.46 -9.75 -18.31
N GLY A 758 -15.44 -9.13 -17.12
CA GLY A 758 -16.66 -8.83 -16.36
C GLY A 758 -17.18 -10.07 -15.61
N VAL A 759 -17.99 -9.85 -14.57
CA VAL A 759 -18.52 -10.91 -13.69
C VAL A 759 -19.66 -11.69 -14.37
N ASP A 760 -20.24 -11.10 -15.40
CA ASP A 760 -21.44 -11.46 -16.13
C ASP A 760 -21.17 -12.44 -17.29
N GLY A 761 -19.89 -12.70 -17.62
CA GLY A 761 -19.48 -13.77 -18.53
C GLY A 761 -19.87 -13.59 -20.01
N GLU A 762 -20.45 -12.46 -20.41
CA GLU A 762 -20.85 -12.18 -21.79
C GLU A 762 -19.67 -12.19 -22.78
N GLY A 763 -18.43 -11.99 -22.30
CA GLY A 763 -17.19 -12.01 -23.10
C GLY A 763 -16.52 -13.38 -23.30
N ILE A 764 -17.03 -14.46 -22.70
CA ILE A 764 -16.36 -15.77 -22.67
C ILE A 764 -16.45 -16.50 -24.03
N LYS A 765 -17.56 -16.35 -24.76
CA LYS A 765 -17.73 -16.98 -26.09
C LYS A 765 -16.86 -16.28 -27.14
N GLY A 766 -15.84 -16.98 -27.64
CA GLY A 766 -14.96 -16.47 -28.71
C GLY A 766 -13.83 -15.57 -28.22
N TRP A 767 -13.46 -15.66 -26.94
CA TRP A 767 -12.51 -14.80 -26.21
C TRP A 767 -11.03 -14.80 -26.70
N ILE A 768 -10.75 -15.24 -27.94
CA ILE A 768 -9.45 -15.15 -28.64
C ILE A 768 -8.59 -16.44 -28.55
N ARG A 769 -8.97 -17.43 -29.37
CA ARG A 769 -8.35 -17.62 -30.69
C ARG A 769 -6.82 -17.69 -30.75
N ASP A 770 -6.23 -16.58 -31.19
CA ASP A 770 -4.84 -16.42 -31.59
C ASP A 770 -4.39 -14.97 -31.34
N ARG A 771 -3.14 -14.75 -30.91
CA ARG A 771 -2.43 -13.47 -31.12
C ARG A 771 -1.17 -13.76 -31.92
N VAL A 772 -0.96 -13.05 -33.02
CA VAL A 772 0.11 -13.32 -33.99
C VAL A 772 1.15 -12.20 -33.93
N TRP A 773 2.44 -12.56 -33.84
CA TRP A 773 3.60 -11.65 -33.79
C TRP A 773 4.53 -11.88 -34.96
#